data_AF-R9M711-F1
#
_entry.id   AF-R9M711-F1
#
_cell.length_a   1.000
_cell.length_b   1.000
_cell.length_c   1.000
_cell.angle_alpha   90.00
_cell.angle_beta   90.00
_cell.angle_gamma   90.00
#
_symmetry.space_group_name_H-M   'P 1'
#
loop_
_entity.id
_entity.type
_entity.pdbx_description
1 polymer ?
#
loop_
_entity_poly.entity_id
_entity_poly.type
_entity_poly.pdbx_seq_one_letter_code
_entity_poly.pdbx_strand_id
1 'polypeptide(L)'
;METSNYLGTEKTGKLLLKFAVPCIFSLIISCLYNIVDQIFVGNGVGYLGNAATGVIFPVTVVGWGVSLFFGDGAAAALSVSLGKNETEHIHRSVGNSILCSFLGGVVIILISYCWGDGLLRLIGATDANLTLAHDYGFIIYAMMPLALVQNTLASIIRADGSPKYAMGAMLVGAVLNIIGDPVAIFVLDMGIKGAAYATILGQFVSFLICAAYLTQSKSFRICRASFRLELTLLKQVMALGASSFLTQLSIVIITVINNILLVKYGAVSPYGADIPLAAFVVIMKLFQIVLNIAIGIAAGAQPIVGYNYGAKKYGRVRELLGLIVKWTAAVCLICTVLFEVFPLFFIRMFGADGELYTQFAVQCLRIYLSLILFTCVQKVCAIFLQSIGHAKAAAPLSILRDVLLIVFSVAVPIFWGVTGIFWAAPIADVLAAAVTAAVMVRLWSQLKAEDGQPVDTQTVLQASRPGVIITIAREHGTAGKRIGQLVAQQLGIPCYYKEMTALAAQESGLAKEFISDINSNENAVMRELYLSTSAVQQAVIAQEKAINMIADMGSCVIVGRAADHVLRNRENVVRIFIHAPKLYRVRKVMEMYGDTEQEGKKSIARSDAARGSYYKSISGHEWGDPHQYELSVDSSIGPEKTAELICGYIGRR
;
A
#
# COMPACT_ATOMS: atom_id res chain seq x y z
N MET A 1 -3.59 11.54 19.64
CA MET A 1 -2.99 12.40 18.58
C MET A 1 -1.54 12.77 18.86
N GLU A 2 -1.09 12.96 20.12
CA GLU A 2 0.32 13.25 20.45
C GLU A 2 1.34 12.18 19.97
N THR A 3 0.95 10.91 19.91
CA THR A 3 1.82 9.80 19.48
C THR A 3 2.08 9.73 17.97
N SER A 4 1.21 10.27 17.11
CA SER A 4 1.43 10.25 15.65
C SER A 4 2.47 11.29 15.22
N ASN A 5 2.57 12.40 15.95
CA ASN A 5 3.54 13.47 15.68
C ASN A 5 5.00 12.99 15.87
N TYR A 6 5.22 11.98 16.72
CA TYR A 6 6.52 11.34 16.93
C TYR A 6 7.10 10.71 15.65
N LEU A 7 6.27 10.12 14.78
CA LEU A 7 6.72 9.51 13.51
C LEU A 7 7.28 10.56 12.54
N GLY A 8 6.83 11.81 12.65
CA GLY A 8 7.24 12.92 11.81
C GLY A 8 8.39 13.77 12.38
N THR A 9 8.81 13.56 13.62
CA THR A 9 9.74 14.47 14.34
C THR A 9 11.01 13.76 14.82
N GLU A 10 10.91 12.54 15.34
CA GLU A 10 12.07 11.79 15.87
C GLU A 10 13.09 11.45 14.76
N LYS A 11 14.35 11.20 15.12
CA LYS A 11 15.40 10.83 14.15
C LYS A 11 15.02 9.55 13.39
N THR A 12 15.09 9.59 12.06
CA THR A 12 14.75 8.50 11.13
C THR A 12 15.46 7.18 11.46
N GLY A 13 16.77 7.21 11.77
CA GLY A 13 17.53 6.02 12.13
C GLY A 13 17.09 5.37 13.44
N LYS A 14 16.74 6.18 14.45
CA LYS A 14 16.24 5.70 15.74
C LYS A 14 14.82 5.12 15.60
N LEU A 15 13.99 5.76 14.78
CA LEU A 15 12.67 5.24 14.41
C LEU A 15 12.78 3.91 13.68
N LEU A 16 13.64 3.84 12.65
CA LEU A 16 13.86 2.63 11.87
C LEU A 16 14.30 1.48 12.77
N LEU A 17 15.29 1.68 13.65
CA LEU A 17 15.73 0.64 14.58
C LEU A 17 14.60 0.16 15.49
N LYS A 18 13.83 1.09 16.06
CA LYS A 18 12.72 0.79 17.00
C LYS A 18 11.60 -0.02 16.33
N PHE A 19 11.41 0.14 15.02
CA PHE A 19 10.34 -0.55 14.27
C PHE A 19 10.83 -1.80 13.52
N ALA A 20 11.98 -1.73 12.85
CA ALA A 20 12.55 -2.83 12.07
C ALA A 20 12.92 -4.03 12.95
N VAL A 21 13.55 -3.80 14.12
CA VAL A 21 14.00 -4.92 14.97
C VAL A 21 12.83 -5.83 15.39
N PRO A 22 11.72 -5.31 15.96
CA PRO A 22 10.58 -6.17 16.28
C PRO A 22 9.98 -6.89 15.06
N CYS A 23 9.95 -6.24 13.89
CA CYS A 23 9.45 -6.85 12.66
C CYS A 23 10.35 -8.00 12.19
N ILE A 24 11.68 -7.81 12.21
CA ILE A 24 12.65 -8.85 11.89
C ILE A 24 12.46 -10.05 12.81
N PHE A 25 12.39 -9.83 14.13
CA PHE A 25 12.15 -10.91 15.09
C PHE A 25 10.81 -11.62 14.84
N SER A 26 9.74 -10.87 14.53
CA SER A 26 8.44 -11.46 14.20
C SER A 26 8.51 -12.45 13.03
N LEU A 27 9.23 -12.07 11.95
CA LEU A 27 9.37 -12.91 10.77
C LEU A 27 10.33 -14.08 10.98
N ILE A 28 11.43 -13.87 11.73
CA ILE A 28 12.37 -14.94 12.10
C ILE A 28 11.69 -15.97 13.02
N ILE A 29 10.99 -15.53 14.07
CA ILE A 29 10.25 -16.40 14.98
C ILE A 29 9.26 -17.26 14.18
N SER A 30 8.55 -16.65 13.24
CA SER A 30 7.63 -17.37 12.35
C SER A 30 8.34 -18.47 11.55
N CYS A 31 9.51 -18.16 10.98
CA CYS A 31 10.30 -19.14 10.25
C CYS A 31 10.83 -20.26 11.15
N LEU A 32 11.30 -19.94 12.37
CA LEU A 32 11.90 -20.89 13.29
C LEU A 32 10.90 -21.90 13.83
N TYR A 33 9.70 -21.48 14.26
CA TYR A 33 8.73 -22.45 14.78
C TYR A 33 8.24 -23.40 13.67
N ASN A 34 8.11 -22.93 12.41
CA ASN A 34 7.78 -23.81 11.28
C ASN A 34 8.86 -24.89 11.06
N ILE A 35 10.13 -24.58 11.32
CA ILE A 35 11.21 -25.58 11.26
C ILE A 35 11.08 -26.57 12.44
N VAL A 36 10.81 -26.06 13.64
CA VAL A 36 10.65 -26.88 14.85
C VAL A 36 9.46 -27.85 14.73
N ASP A 37 8.31 -27.38 14.23
CA ASP A 37 7.13 -28.20 13.97
C ASP A 37 7.46 -29.37 13.02
N GLN A 38 8.16 -29.09 11.92
CA GLN A 38 8.59 -30.11 10.96
C GLN A 38 9.58 -31.14 11.56
N ILE A 39 10.39 -30.72 12.55
CA ILE A 39 11.28 -31.64 13.30
C ILE A 39 10.45 -32.56 14.19
N PHE A 40 9.49 -32.03 14.94
CA PHE A 40 8.67 -32.84 15.85
C PHE A 40 7.74 -33.79 15.10
N VAL A 41 7.09 -33.33 14.02
CA VAL A 41 6.27 -34.19 13.16
C VAL A 41 7.13 -35.28 12.52
N GLY A 42 8.33 -34.94 12.04
CA GLY A 42 9.27 -35.91 11.47
C GLY A 42 9.68 -37.00 12.46
N ASN A 43 9.98 -36.62 13.71
CA ASN A 43 10.40 -37.56 14.75
C ASN A 43 9.25 -38.36 15.36
N GLY A 44 8.05 -37.79 15.49
CA GLY A 44 6.90 -38.43 16.13
C GLY A 44 6.00 -39.22 15.18
N VAL A 45 5.77 -38.72 13.97
CA VAL A 45 4.86 -39.33 12.97
C VAL A 45 5.66 -40.03 11.86
N GLY A 46 6.91 -39.63 11.64
CA GLY A 46 7.75 -40.13 10.56
C GLY A 46 7.63 -39.32 9.27
N TYR A 47 8.33 -39.78 8.23
CA TYR A 47 8.42 -39.05 6.96
C TYR A 47 7.08 -38.84 6.26
N LEU A 48 6.11 -39.75 6.45
CA LEU A 48 4.75 -39.61 5.92
C LEU A 48 4.01 -38.42 6.55
N GLY A 49 4.28 -38.12 7.83
CA GLY A 49 3.76 -36.93 8.49
C GLY A 49 4.30 -35.64 7.88
N ASN A 50 5.61 -35.59 7.63
CA ASN A 50 6.23 -34.45 6.95
C ASN A 50 5.76 -34.29 5.49
N ALA A 51 5.50 -35.40 4.80
CA ALA A 51 4.90 -35.35 3.47
C ALA A 51 3.48 -34.78 3.52
N ALA A 52 2.68 -35.18 4.51
CA ALA A 52 1.33 -34.69 4.72
C ALA A 52 1.28 -33.19 5.04
N THR A 53 2.14 -32.67 5.93
CA THR A 53 2.22 -31.22 6.20
C THR A 53 2.66 -30.44 4.95
N GLY A 54 3.54 -31.02 4.12
CA GLY A 54 3.95 -30.46 2.84
C GLY A 54 2.81 -30.32 1.82
N VAL A 55 1.85 -31.25 1.79
CA VAL A 55 0.64 -31.16 0.93
C VAL A 55 -0.25 -29.99 1.36
N ILE A 56 -0.34 -29.70 2.66
CA ILE A 56 -1.19 -28.63 3.19
C ILE A 56 -0.55 -27.24 3.02
N PHE A 57 0.79 -27.18 2.97
CA PHE A 57 1.54 -25.94 2.91
C PHE A 57 1.12 -24.96 1.79
N PRO A 58 0.93 -25.37 0.52
CA PRO A 58 0.50 -24.43 -0.54
C PRO A 58 -0.82 -23.70 -0.25
N VAL A 59 -1.80 -24.38 0.36
CA VAL A 59 -3.08 -23.75 0.73
C VAL A 59 -2.88 -22.70 1.81
N THR A 60 -2.02 -22.98 2.79
CA THR A 60 -1.68 -22.01 3.85
C THR A 60 -0.96 -20.78 3.29
N VAL A 61 -0.06 -20.95 2.31
CA VAL A 61 0.65 -19.84 1.66
C VAL A 61 -0.31 -18.94 0.88
N VAL A 62 -1.29 -19.51 0.17
CA VAL A 62 -2.35 -18.73 -0.49
C VAL A 62 -3.17 -17.96 0.54
N GLY A 63 -3.53 -18.59 1.66
CA GLY A 63 -4.19 -17.92 2.78
C GLY A 63 -3.37 -16.74 3.31
N TRP A 64 -2.08 -16.92 3.57
CA TRP A 64 -1.18 -15.85 4.00
C TRP A 64 -1.10 -14.73 2.96
N GLY A 65 -1.12 -15.07 1.66
CA GLY A 65 -1.25 -14.09 0.58
C GLY A 65 -2.49 -13.22 0.73
N VAL A 66 -3.66 -13.82 0.98
CA VAL A 66 -4.92 -13.08 1.19
C VAL A 66 -4.85 -12.19 2.45
N SER A 67 -4.24 -12.69 3.52
CA SER A 67 -4.05 -11.92 4.75
C SER A 67 -3.13 -10.70 4.55
N LEU A 68 -2.02 -10.87 3.82
CA LEU A 68 -1.10 -9.78 3.48
C LEU A 68 -1.72 -8.81 2.46
N PHE A 69 -2.55 -9.30 1.54
CA PHE A 69 -3.29 -8.47 0.59
C PHE A 69 -4.11 -7.39 1.32
N PHE A 70 -4.94 -7.79 2.28
CA PHE A 70 -5.71 -6.82 3.06
C PHE A 70 -4.86 -6.14 4.14
N GLY A 71 -3.95 -6.87 4.79
CA GLY A 71 -3.11 -6.37 5.88
C GLY A 71 -2.15 -5.27 5.47
N ASP A 72 -1.31 -5.53 4.47
CA ASP A 72 -0.30 -4.57 4.01
C ASP A 72 -0.94 -3.40 3.26
N GLY A 73 -2.02 -3.68 2.52
CA GLY A 73 -2.82 -2.65 1.86
C GLY A 73 -3.45 -1.68 2.88
N ALA A 74 -4.05 -2.22 3.95
CA ALA A 74 -4.61 -1.43 5.03
C ALA A 74 -3.53 -0.67 5.81
N ALA A 75 -2.39 -1.32 6.07
CA ALA A 75 -1.26 -0.72 6.76
C ALA A 75 -0.66 0.47 5.99
N ALA A 76 -0.51 0.34 4.67
CA ALA A 76 -0.05 1.43 3.81
C ALA A 76 -1.07 2.59 3.76
N ALA A 77 -2.36 2.27 3.53
CA ALA A 77 -3.42 3.27 3.53
C ALA A 77 -3.52 4.02 4.87
N LEU A 78 -3.51 3.28 5.99
CA LEU A 78 -3.49 3.82 7.35
C LEU A 78 -2.32 4.79 7.54
N SER A 79 -1.09 4.35 7.23
CA SER A 79 0.11 5.16 7.47
C SER A 79 0.10 6.46 6.68
N VAL A 80 -0.31 6.41 5.39
CA VAL A 80 -0.41 7.59 4.53
C VAL A 80 -1.53 8.53 5.00
N SER A 81 -2.72 8.01 5.32
CA SER A 81 -3.84 8.81 5.83
C SER A 81 -3.52 9.48 7.16
N LEU A 82 -2.78 8.80 8.05
CA LEU A 82 -2.28 9.42 9.29
C LEU A 82 -1.33 10.59 9.01
N GLY A 83 -0.44 10.46 8.02
CA GLY A 83 0.43 11.56 7.60
C GLY A 83 -0.35 12.76 7.06
N LYS A 84 -1.46 12.51 6.36
CA LYS A 84 -2.35 13.56 5.83
C LYS A 84 -3.30 14.18 6.86
N ASN A 85 -3.34 13.65 8.09
CA ASN A 85 -4.37 13.94 9.10
C ASN A 85 -5.81 13.57 8.69
N GLU A 86 -5.99 12.66 7.73
CA GLU A 86 -7.29 12.19 7.24
C GLU A 86 -7.76 10.96 8.06
N THR A 87 -8.16 11.17 9.32
CA THR A 87 -8.42 10.06 10.27
C THR A 87 -9.86 9.50 10.28
N GLU A 88 -10.80 10.22 9.67
CA GLU A 88 -12.23 9.91 9.80
C GLU A 88 -12.62 8.56 9.17
N HIS A 89 -12.07 8.23 7.99
CA HIS A 89 -12.41 6.98 7.28
C HIS A 89 -11.50 5.80 7.63
N ILE A 90 -10.46 6.02 8.44
CA ILE A 90 -9.45 5.01 8.75
C ILE A 90 -10.07 3.79 9.44
N HIS A 91 -11.00 4.00 10.37
CA HIS A 91 -11.64 2.89 11.09
C HIS A 91 -12.43 1.96 10.15
N ARG A 92 -12.99 2.48 9.04
CA ARG A 92 -13.69 1.69 8.02
C ARG A 92 -12.70 0.92 7.14
N SER A 93 -11.58 1.54 6.77
CA SER A 93 -10.52 0.85 6.03
C SER A 93 -9.98 -0.36 6.81
N VAL A 94 -9.72 -0.19 8.11
CA VAL A 94 -9.31 -1.27 9.01
C VAL A 94 -10.42 -2.32 9.16
N GLY A 95 -11.65 -1.92 9.45
CA GLY A 95 -12.77 -2.85 9.64
C GLY A 95 -13.12 -3.66 8.40
N ASN A 96 -13.12 -3.04 7.22
CA ASN A 96 -13.33 -3.72 5.94
C ASN A 96 -12.21 -4.70 5.63
N SER A 97 -10.96 -4.36 5.96
CA SER A 97 -9.81 -5.25 5.75
C SER A 97 -9.89 -6.48 6.66
N ILE A 98 -10.27 -6.30 7.93
CA ILE A 98 -10.53 -7.42 8.86
C ILE A 98 -11.66 -8.31 8.33
N LEU A 99 -12.77 -7.71 7.91
CA LEU A 99 -13.92 -8.45 7.39
C LEU A 99 -13.56 -9.23 6.13
N CYS A 100 -12.88 -8.60 5.17
CA CYS A 100 -12.51 -9.26 3.91
C CYS A 100 -11.46 -10.36 4.13
N SER A 101 -10.52 -10.20 5.08
CA SER A 101 -9.61 -11.27 5.46
C SER A 101 -10.33 -12.45 6.09
N PHE A 102 -11.31 -12.20 6.97
CA PHE A 102 -12.13 -13.25 7.56
C PHE A 102 -12.92 -14.00 6.48
N LEU A 103 -13.61 -13.27 5.60
CA LEU A 103 -14.36 -13.85 4.48
C LEU A 103 -13.44 -14.61 3.52
N GLY A 104 -12.24 -14.12 3.26
CA GLY A 104 -11.23 -14.84 2.47
C GLY A 104 -10.85 -16.19 3.08
N GLY A 105 -10.67 -16.25 4.39
CA GLY A 105 -10.43 -17.53 5.08
C GLY A 105 -11.64 -18.47 5.05
N VAL A 106 -12.87 -17.93 5.16
CA VAL A 106 -14.11 -18.73 5.00
C VAL A 106 -14.20 -19.33 3.59
N VAL A 107 -13.86 -18.55 2.56
CA VAL A 107 -13.81 -19.05 1.17
C VAL A 107 -12.79 -20.19 1.03
N ILE A 108 -11.61 -20.07 1.66
CA ILE A 108 -10.60 -21.14 1.65
C ILE A 108 -11.13 -22.41 2.33
N ILE A 109 -11.82 -22.30 3.47
CA ILE A 109 -12.47 -23.45 4.12
C ILE A 109 -13.48 -24.09 3.16
N LEU A 110 -14.37 -23.29 2.56
CA LEU A 110 -15.41 -23.80 1.67
C LEU A 110 -14.83 -24.54 0.46
N ILE A 111 -13.80 -23.98 -0.18
CA ILE A 111 -13.11 -24.63 -1.30
C ILE A 111 -12.47 -25.95 -0.83
N SER A 112 -11.76 -25.91 0.30
CA SER A 112 -11.05 -27.08 0.82
C SER A 112 -12.01 -28.21 1.19
N TYR A 113 -13.17 -27.90 1.78
CA TYR A 113 -14.16 -28.89 2.18
C TYR A 113 -14.97 -29.43 0.99
N CYS A 114 -15.41 -28.57 0.06
CA CYS A 114 -16.19 -29.00 -1.10
C CYS A 114 -15.38 -29.86 -2.06
N TRP A 115 -14.07 -29.63 -2.17
CA TRP A 115 -13.19 -30.39 -3.06
C TRP A 115 -12.52 -31.59 -2.38
N GLY A 116 -12.38 -31.55 -1.04
CA GLY A 116 -11.93 -32.66 -0.21
C GLY A 116 -10.61 -33.28 -0.68
N ASP A 117 -10.59 -34.60 -0.81
CA ASP A 117 -9.42 -35.37 -1.24
C ASP A 117 -8.96 -35.01 -2.66
N GLY A 118 -9.85 -34.53 -3.52
CA GLY A 118 -9.50 -34.10 -4.87
C GLY A 118 -8.51 -32.95 -4.87
N LEU A 119 -8.65 -32.00 -3.94
CA LEU A 119 -7.71 -30.90 -3.75
C LEU A 119 -6.36 -31.40 -3.20
N LEU A 120 -6.39 -32.29 -2.21
CA LEU A 120 -5.17 -32.85 -1.63
C LEU A 120 -4.37 -33.64 -2.67
N ARG A 121 -5.04 -34.47 -3.48
CA ARG A 121 -4.44 -35.22 -4.59
C ARG A 121 -3.91 -34.30 -5.69
N LEU A 122 -4.61 -33.21 -6.02
CA LEU A 122 -4.15 -32.21 -6.98
C LEU A 122 -2.83 -31.57 -6.54
N ILE A 123 -2.66 -31.32 -5.23
CA ILE A 123 -1.44 -30.72 -4.67
C ILE A 123 -0.30 -31.76 -4.57
N GLY A 124 -0.62 -33.04 -4.47
CA GLY A 124 0.36 -34.14 -4.49
C GLY A 124 0.22 -35.17 -3.36
N ALA A 125 -0.93 -35.25 -2.69
CA ALA A 125 -1.20 -36.34 -1.75
C ALA A 125 -1.21 -37.70 -2.47
N THR A 126 -0.54 -38.67 -1.88
CA THR A 126 -0.53 -40.08 -2.30
C THR A 126 -1.45 -40.89 -1.38
N ASP A 127 -1.84 -42.10 -1.78
CA ASP A 127 -2.67 -42.96 -0.92
C ASP A 127 -2.00 -43.25 0.44
N ALA A 128 -0.66 -43.21 0.50
CA ALA A 128 0.11 -43.45 1.72
C ALA A 128 0.06 -42.28 2.72
N ASN A 129 -0.20 -41.05 2.28
CA ASN A 129 -0.21 -39.87 3.15
C ASN A 129 -1.54 -39.10 3.15
N LEU A 130 -2.51 -39.50 2.33
CA LEU A 130 -3.78 -38.79 2.17
C LEU A 130 -4.53 -38.65 3.49
N THR A 131 -4.64 -39.72 4.27
CA THR A 131 -5.32 -39.69 5.58
C THR A 131 -4.64 -38.74 6.54
N LEU A 132 -3.30 -38.74 6.60
CA LEU A 132 -2.53 -37.83 7.44
C LEU A 132 -2.69 -36.37 6.98
N ALA A 133 -2.68 -36.12 5.67
CA ALA A 133 -2.88 -34.80 5.09
C ALA A 133 -4.30 -34.28 5.37
N HIS A 134 -5.30 -35.15 5.28
CA HIS A 134 -6.68 -34.84 5.62
C HIS A 134 -6.82 -34.49 7.11
N ASP A 135 -6.30 -35.35 7.99
CA ASP A 135 -6.35 -35.18 9.45
C ASP A 135 -5.67 -33.89 9.92
N TYR A 136 -4.49 -33.56 9.35
CA TYR A 136 -3.78 -32.33 9.63
C TYR A 136 -4.47 -31.11 9.02
N GLY A 137 -4.78 -31.20 7.73
CA GLY A 137 -5.33 -30.10 6.92
C GLY A 137 -6.68 -29.60 7.43
N PHE A 138 -7.59 -30.50 7.80
CA PHE A 138 -8.91 -30.12 8.28
C PHE A 138 -8.85 -29.25 9.54
N ILE A 139 -7.97 -29.61 10.48
CA ILE A 139 -7.75 -28.84 11.73
C ILE A 139 -7.13 -27.47 11.41
N ILE A 140 -6.11 -27.42 10.56
CA ILE A 140 -5.46 -26.17 10.15
C ILE A 140 -6.44 -25.25 9.41
N TYR A 141 -7.24 -25.79 8.49
CA TYR A 141 -8.18 -25.02 7.70
C TYR A 141 -9.30 -24.43 8.56
N ALA A 142 -9.77 -25.14 9.59
CA ALA A 142 -10.79 -24.62 10.51
C ALA A 142 -10.35 -23.29 11.19
N MET A 143 -9.05 -23.11 11.45
CA MET A 143 -8.49 -21.90 12.04
C MET A 143 -8.22 -20.79 11.01
N MET A 144 -8.29 -21.09 9.70
CA MET A 144 -7.87 -20.17 8.62
C MET A 144 -8.52 -18.78 8.69
N PRO A 145 -9.83 -18.59 8.89
CA PRO A 145 -10.45 -17.25 8.98
C PRO A 145 -9.82 -16.39 10.08
N LEU A 146 -9.56 -16.98 11.25
CA LEU A 146 -9.00 -16.27 12.39
C LEU A 146 -7.49 -16.05 12.22
N ALA A 147 -6.77 -17.02 11.64
CA ALA A 147 -5.36 -16.87 11.31
C ALA A 147 -5.12 -15.75 10.30
N LEU A 148 -5.97 -15.64 9.28
CA LEU A 148 -5.88 -14.56 8.29
C LEU A 148 -6.13 -13.21 8.93
N VAL A 149 -7.14 -13.10 9.80
CA VAL A 149 -7.40 -11.87 10.56
C VAL A 149 -6.24 -11.53 11.48
N GLN A 150 -5.66 -12.50 12.19
CA GLN A 150 -4.52 -12.30 13.08
C GLN A 150 -3.35 -11.65 12.34
N ASN A 151 -2.99 -12.18 11.17
CA ASN A 151 -1.87 -11.66 10.41
C ASN A 151 -2.20 -10.30 9.74
N THR A 152 -3.45 -10.08 9.33
CA THR A 152 -3.92 -8.77 8.87
C THR A 152 -3.82 -7.73 9.99
N LEU A 153 -4.26 -8.07 11.21
CA LEU A 153 -4.13 -7.23 12.39
C LEU A 153 -2.66 -6.96 12.73
N ALA A 154 -1.78 -7.95 12.62
CA ALA A 154 -0.35 -7.75 12.87
C ALA A 154 0.25 -6.66 11.95
N SER A 155 -0.10 -6.64 10.65
CA SER A 155 0.28 -5.54 9.74
C SER A 155 -0.30 -4.19 10.17
N ILE A 156 -1.57 -4.15 10.57
CA ILE A 156 -2.26 -2.92 10.99
C ILE A 156 -1.69 -2.37 12.32
N ILE A 157 -1.38 -3.23 13.29
CA ILE A 157 -0.79 -2.88 14.59
C ILE A 157 0.60 -2.25 14.39
N ARG A 158 1.39 -2.77 13.44
CA ARG A 158 2.67 -2.15 13.06
C ARG A 158 2.45 -0.75 12.49
N ALA A 159 1.50 -0.59 11.58
CA ALA A 159 1.13 0.70 10.99
C ALA A 159 0.58 1.71 12.00
N ASP A 160 -0.14 1.25 13.02
CA ASP A 160 -0.62 2.08 14.14
C ASP A 160 0.48 2.46 15.16
N GLY A 161 1.74 2.09 14.89
CA GLY A 161 2.90 2.50 15.69
C GLY A 161 3.20 1.62 16.89
N SER A 162 2.78 0.35 16.88
CA SER A 162 2.99 -0.61 17.97
C SER A 162 3.68 -1.92 17.54
N PRO A 163 4.83 -1.88 16.86
CA PRO A 163 5.49 -3.08 16.33
C PRO A 163 5.91 -4.10 17.41
N LYS A 164 6.24 -3.64 18.63
CA LYS A 164 6.53 -4.52 19.77
C LYS A 164 5.31 -5.34 20.21
N TYR A 165 4.11 -4.78 20.10
CA TYR A 165 2.87 -5.49 20.45
C TYR A 165 2.61 -6.60 19.44
N ALA A 166 2.72 -6.31 18.14
CA ALA A 166 2.60 -7.30 17.08
C ALA A 166 3.62 -8.44 17.23
N MET A 167 4.88 -8.10 17.54
CA MET A 167 5.93 -9.09 17.82
C MET A 167 5.60 -9.95 19.05
N GLY A 168 5.14 -9.33 20.14
CA GLY A 168 4.75 -10.04 21.36
C GLY A 168 3.62 -11.04 21.11
N ALA A 169 2.60 -10.66 20.34
CA ALA A 169 1.51 -11.57 19.96
C ALA A 169 2.04 -12.81 19.22
N MET A 170 2.91 -12.61 18.24
CA MET A 170 3.51 -13.71 17.46
C MET A 170 4.46 -14.58 18.31
N LEU A 171 5.24 -13.97 19.19
CA LEU A 171 6.15 -14.70 20.09
C LEU A 171 5.38 -15.60 21.05
N VAL A 172 4.30 -15.11 21.66
CA VAL A 172 3.46 -15.92 22.56
C VAL A 172 2.89 -17.12 21.82
N GLY A 173 2.34 -16.92 20.61
CA GLY A 173 1.84 -18.02 19.79
C GLY A 173 2.91 -19.05 19.43
N ALA A 174 4.07 -18.58 18.99
CA ALA A 174 5.19 -19.45 18.62
C ALA A 174 5.71 -20.26 19.81
N VAL A 175 5.82 -19.66 21.00
CA VAL A 175 6.23 -20.37 22.22
C VAL A 175 5.19 -21.42 22.61
N LEU A 176 3.90 -21.08 22.55
CA LEU A 176 2.83 -22.04 22.83
C LEU A 176 2.84 -23.22 21.85
N ASN A 177 3.10 -22.96 20.57
CA ASN A 177 3.24 -24.01 19.56
C ASN A 177 4.49 -24.88 19.81
N ILE A 178 5.67 -24.28 20.00
CA ILE A 178 6.92 -25.01 20.27
C ILE A 178 6.83 -25.90 21.52
N ILE A 179 6.12 -25.46 22.56
CA ILE A 179 5.89 -26.26 23.77
C ILE A 179 4.76 -27.27 23.54
N GLY A 180 3.70 -26.87 22.84
CA GLY A 180 2.52 -27.68 22.58
C GLY A 180 2.80 -28.88 21.69
N ASP A 181 3.65 -28.73 20.67
CA ASP A 181 3.98 -29.79 19.71
C ASP A 181 4.52 -31.05 20.40
N PRO A 182 5.62 -31.02 21.18
CA PRO A 182 6.15 -32.23 21.81
C PRO A 182 5.19 -32.82 22.86
N VAL A 183 4.41 -31.98 23.54
CA VAL A 183 3.38 -32.46 24.48
C VAL A 183 2.29 -33.21 23.74
N ALA A 184 1.76 -32.63 22.66
CA ALA A 184 0.66 -33.24 21.91
C ALA A 184 1.11 -34.47 21.11
N ILE A 185 2.30 -34.42 20.52
CA ILE A 185 2.84 -35.50 19.68
C ILE A 185 3.33 -36.67 20.53
N PHE A 186 4.18 -36.43 21.55
CA PHE A 186 4.86 -37.51 22.27
C PHE A 186 4.21 -37.88 23.60
N VAL A 187 3.67 -36.89 24.34
CA VAL A 187 3.10 -37.15 25.68
C VAL A 187 1.64 -37.61 25.58
N LEU A 188 0.86 -36.99 24.70
CA LEU A 188 -0.55 -37.32 24.48
C LEU A 188 -0.79 -38.32 23.34
N ASP A 189 0.28 -38.72 22.64
CA ASP A 189 0.26 -39.68 21.51
C ASP A 189 -0.79 -39.34 20.43
N MET A 190 -0.99 -38.03 20.17
CA MET A 190 -1.99 -37.57 19.20
C MET A 190 -1.45 -37.51 17.76
N GLY A 191 -0.18 -37.90 17.55
CA GLY A 191 0.50 -37.90 16.26
C GLY A 191 0.35 -36.56 15.52
N ILE A 192 0.00 -36.62 14.22
CA ILE A 192 -0.11 -35.43 13.37
C ILE A 192 -1.27 -34.50 13.76
N LYS A 193 -2.33 -35.03 14.37
CA LYS A 193 -3.45 -34.22 14.90
C LYS A 193 -2.96 -33.36 16.06
N GLY A 194 -2.08 -33.91 16.91
CA GLY A 194 -1.44 -33.19 18.00
C GLY A 194 -0.70 -31.94 17.53
N ALA A 195 0.14 -32.08 16.50
CA ALA A 195 0.85 -30.97 15.86
C ALA A 195 -0.12 -29.89 15.34
N ALA A 196 -1.20 -30.30 14.68
CA ALA A 196 -2.21 -29.37 14.19
C ALA A 196 -2.90 -28.60 15.33
N TYR A 197 -3.27 -29.28 16.42
CA TYR A 197 -3.90 -28.65 17.59
C TYR A 197 -2.99 -27.65 18.29
N ALA A 198 -1.71 -27.99 18.46
CA ALA A 198 -0.72 -27.09 19.03
C ALA A 198 -0.51 -25.84 18.14
N THR A 199 -0.48 -26.03 16.82
CA THR A 199 -0.40 -24.93 15.84
C THR A 199 -1.60 -23.99 15.94
N ILE A 200 -2.84 -24.50 15.90
CA ILE A 200 -4.02 -23.64 15.95
C ILE A 200 -4.18 -22.96 17.31
N LEU A 201 -3.75 -23.60 18.41
CA LEU A 201 -3.76 -22.99 19.74
C LEU A 201 -2.83 -21.76 19.79
N GLY A 202 -1.60 -21.90 19.29
CA GLY A 202 -0.65 -20.78 19.20
C GLY A 202 -1.20 -19.63 18.33
N GLN A 203 -1.79 -19.96 17.18
CA GLN A 203 -2.42 -18.97 16.30
C GLN A 203 -3.65 -18.32 16.94
N PHE A 204 -4.46 -19.07 17.68
CA PHE A 204 -5.66 -18.56 18.33
C PHE A 204 -5.32 -17.61 19.46
N VAL A 205 -4.34 -17.93 20.30
CA VAL A 205 -3.85 -17.01 21.33
C VAL A 205 -3.24 -15.76 20.69
N SER A 206 -2.46 -15.90 19.62
CA SER A 206 -1.94 -14.76 18.86
C SER A 206 -3.06 -13.87 18.31
N PHE A 207 -4.13 -14.49 17.79
CA PHE A 207 -5.33 -13.80 17.31
C PHE A 207 -5.99 -13.02 18.44
N LEU A 208 -6.20 -13.63 19.61
CA LEU A 208 -6.81 -12.96 20.76
C LEU A 208 -5.99 -11.74 21.22
N ILE A 209 -4.66 -11.86 21.26
CA ILE A 209 -3.78 -10.74 21.61
C ILE A 209 -3.90 -9.62 20.55
N CYS A 210 -3.84 -9.95 19.27
CA CYS A 210 -4.03 -8.98 18.18
C CYS A 210 -5.42 -8.33 18.20
N ALA A 211 -6.47 -9.10 18.50
CA ALA A 211 -7.85 -8.62 18.57
C ALA A 211 -8.05 -7.70 19.79
N ALA A 212 -7.44 -8.02 20.93
CA ALA A 212 -7.47 -7.16 22.12
C ALA A 212 -6.87 -5.76 21.84
N TYR A 213 -5.89 -5.66 20.93
CA TYR A 213 -5.33 -4.37 20.51
C TYR A 213 -6.37 -3.43 19.90
N LEU A 214 -7.43 -3.94 19.27
CA LEU A 214 -8.48 -3.09 18.68
C LEU A 214 -9.21 -2.22 19.72
N THR A 215 -9.11 -2.56 21.00
CA THR A 215 -9.64 -1.75 22.12
C THR A 215 -8.66 -0.68 22.60
N GLN A 216 -7.38 -0.81 22.23
CA GLN A 216 -6.26 0.04 22.67
C GLN A 216 -5.57 0.76 21.49
N SER A 217 -6.17 0.76 20.30
CA SER A 217 -5.60 1.36 19.10
C SER A 217 -5.36 2.86 19.29
N LYS A 218 -4.21 3.33 18.81
CA LYS A 218 -3.73 4.70 19.03
C LYS A 218 -4.38 5.70 18.08
N SER A 219 -4.70 5.27 16.86
CA SER A 219 -5.09 6.18 15.79
C SER A 219 -6.51 5.99 15.26
N PHE A 220 -7.19 4.90 15.63
CA PHE A 220 -8.58 4.64 15.24
C PHE A 220 -9.36 4.00 16.39
N ARG A 221 -10.69 3.94 16.28
CA ARG A 221 -11.56 3.18 17.17
C ARG A 221 -12.53 2.37 16.34
N ILE A 222 -12.60 1.06 16.58
CA ILE A 222 -13.53 0.18 15.87
C ILE A 222 -14.94 0.32 16.46
N CYS A 223 -15.93 0.43 15.58
CA CYS A 223 -17.34 0.43 15.91
C CYS A 223 -18.11 -0.44 14.91
N ARG A 224 -19.40 -0.68 15.12
CA ARG A 224 -20.23 -1.46 14.18
C ARG A 224 -20.21 -0.89 12.76
N ALA A 225 -20.12 0.44 12.62
CA ALA A 225 -20.04 1.09 11.31
C ALA A 225 -18.71 0.81 10.58
N SER A 226 -17.64 0.42 11.29
CA SER A 226 -16.36 0.04 10.69
C SER A 226 -16.47 -1.18 9.76
N PHE A 227 -17.46 -2.05 9.99
CA PHE A 227 -17.67 -3.28 9.21
C PHE A 227 -18.69 -3.10 8.08
N ARG A 228 -19.12 -1.87 7.80
CA ARG A 228 -19.92 -1.59 6.61
C ARG A 228 -19.01 -1.50 5.39
N LEU A 229 -19.18 -2.45 4.48
CA LEU A 229 -18.36 -2.59 3.29
C LEU A 229 -18.45 -1.31 2.44
N GLU A 230 -17.29 -0.70 2.18
CA GLU A 230 -17.17 0.52 1.39
C GLU A 230 -16.19 0.26 0.25
N LEU A 231 -16.73 0.04 -0.96
CA LEU A 231 -15.98 -0.44 -2.12
C LEU A 231 -14.88 0.53 -2.55
N THR A 232 -15.08 1.84 -2.37
CA THR A 232 -14.09 2.86 -2.74
C THR A 232 -12.81 2.72 -1.91
N LEU A 233 -12.94 2.62 -0.58
CA LEU A 233 -11.81 2.38 0.32
C LEU A 233 -11.17 1.03 0.06
N LEU A 234 -11.99 -0.01 -0.16
CA LEU A 234 -11.50 -1.35 -0.42
C LEU A 234 -10.67 -1.42 -1.71
N LYS A 235 -11.08 -0.75 -2.79
CA LYS A 235 -10.31 -0.67 -4.04
C LYS A 235 -8.89 -0.12 -3.82
N GLN A 236 -8.74 0.90 -2.97
CA GLN A 236 -7.43 1.46 -2.65
C GLN A 236 -6.57 0.47 -1.86
N VAL A 237 -7.15 -0.17 -0.82
CA VAL A 237 -6.49 -1.21 -0.04
C VAL A 237 -6.04 -2.36 -0.93
N MET A 238 -6.93 -2.86 -1.78
CA MET A 238 -6.66 -3.96 -2.73
C MET A 238 -5.55 -3.61 -3.73
N ALA A 239 -5.54 -2.39 -4.26
CA ALA A 239 -4.50 -1.95 -5.18
C ALA A 239 -3.11 -1.96 -4.52
N LEU A 240 -3.02 -1.55 -3.26
CA LEU A 240 -1.77 -1.57 -2.49
C LEU A 240 -1.39 -3.00 -2.10
N GLY A 241 -2.35 -3.79 -1.65
CA GLY A 241 -2.19 -5.18 -1.24
C GLY A 241 -1.79 -6.15 -2.35
N ALA A 242 -2.14 -5.84 -3.60
CA ALA A 242 -1.89 -6.70 -4.75
C ALA A 242 -0.42 -7.11 -4.87
N SER A 243 0.50 -6.21 -4.52
CA SER A 243 1.94 -6.50 -4.53
C SER A 243 2.32 -7.66 -3.60
N SER A 244 1.80 -7.67 -2.37
CA SER A 244 2.07 -8.73 -1.39
C SER A 244 1.44 -10.06 -1.81
N PHE A 245 0.21 -10.04 -2.30
CA PHE A 245 -0.47 -11.25 -2.80
C PHE A 245 0.26 -11.88 -3.98
N LEU A 246 0.59 -11.06 -4.99
CA LEU A 246 1.33 -11.50 -6.17
C LEU A 246 2.69 -12.08 -5.80
N THR A 247 3.39 -11.49 -4.82
CA THR A 247 4.66 -12.03 -4.32
C THR A 247 4.49 -13.44 -3.75
N GLN A 248 3.45 -13.68 -2.93
CA GLN A 248 3.20 -15.02 -2.37
C GLN A 248 2.85 -16.03 -3.45
N LEU A 249 2.02 -15.64 -4.42
CA LEU A 249 1.67 -16.50 -5.54
C LEU A 249 2.90 -16.84 -6.40
N SER A 250 3.75 -15.85 -6.68
CA SER A 250 5.00 -16.04 -7.42
C SER A 250 5.95 -17.02 -6.73
N ILE A 251 6.07 -16.96 -5.40
CA ILE A 251 6.91 -17.91 -4.63
C ILE A 251 6.41 -19.35 -4.82
N VAL A 252 5.08 -19.58 -4.74
CA VAL A 252 4.51 -20.92 -4.96
C VAL A 252 4.79 -21.40 -6.37
N ILE A 253 4.53 -20.57 -7.38
CA ILE A 253 4.72 -20.92 -8.79
C ILE A 253 6.20 -21.24 -9.08
N ILE A 254 7.14 -20.41 -8.61
CA ILE A 254 8.58 -20.66 -8.77
C ILE A 254 8.97 -21.98 -8.15
N THR A 255 8.50 -22.24 -6.93
CA THR A 255 8.86 -23.46 -6.19
C THR A 255 8.39 -24.70 -6.95
N VAL A 256 7.14 -24.71 -7.43
CA VAL A 256 6.60 -25.83 -8.22
C VAL A 256 7.37 -26.02 -9.52
N ILE A 257 7.60 -24.94 -10.28
CA ILE A 257 8.32 -25.01 -11.56
C ILE A 257 9.75 -25.53 -11.34
N ASN A 258 10.48 -24.99 -10.37
CA ASN A 258 11.85 -25.42 -10.09
C ASN A 258 11.90 -26.87 -9.61
N ASN A 259 10.97 -27.32 -8.77
CA ASN A 259 10.91 -28.73 -8.35
C ASN A 259 10.73 -29.66 -9.56
N ILE A 260 9.80 -29.35 -10.47
CA ILE A 260 9.58 -30.14 -11.70
C ILE A 260 10.84 -30.18 -12.56
N LEU A 261 11.49 -29.02 -12.76
CA LEU A 261 12.68 -28.92 -13.59
C LEU A 261 13.88 -29.63 -12.95
N LEU A 262 14.06 -29.55 -11.64
CA LEU A 262 15.13 -30.22 -10.91
C LEU A 262 15.00 -31.74 -11.00
N VAL A 263 13.78 -32.28 -10.89
CA VAL A 263 13.53 -33.71 -11.08
C VAL A 263 13.83 -34.12 -12.52
N LYS A 264 13.31 -33.37 -13.50
CA LYS A 264 13.48 -33.67 -14.93
C LYS A 264 14.96 -33.65 -15.37
N TYR A 265 15.67 -32.57 -15.08
CA TYR A 265 17.08 -32.41 -15.45
C TYR A 265 18.01 -33.19 -14.53
N GLY A 266 17.62 -33.42 -13.27
CA GLY A 266 18.35 -34.26 -12.32
C GLY A 266 18.39 -35.72 -12.76
N ALA A 267 17.25 -36.27 -13.20
CA ALA A 267 17.14 -37.67 -13.64
C ALA A 267 18.09 -38.05 -14.79
N VAL A 268 18.43 -37.09 -15.66
CA VAL A 268 19.37 -37.28 -16.78
C VAL A 268 20.80 -36.82 -16.46
N SER A 269 21.05 -36.37 -15.23
CA SER A 269 22.36 -35.90 -14.77
C SER A 269 23.07 -36.98 -13.94
N PRO A 270 24.39 -36.85 -13.71
CA PRO A 270 25.14 -37.74 -12.80
C PRO A 270 24.63 -37.74 -11.35
N TYR A 271 23.80 -36.76 -10.97
CA TYR A 271 23.30 -36.57 -9.60
C TYR A 271 21.97 -37.30 -9.33
N GLY A 272 21.28 -37.79 -10.37
CA GLY A 272 19.93 -38.32 -10.24
C GLY A 272 18.89 -37.24 -9.88
N ALA A 273 17.63 -37.65 -9.74
CA ALA A 273 16.51 -36.72 -9.48
C ALA A 273 16.52 -36.15 -8.05
N ASP A 274 17.04 -36.91 -7.08
CA ASP A 274 16.86 -36.63 -5.66
C ASP A 274 17.87 -35.61 -5.12
N ILE A 275 19.16 -35.72 -5.51
CA ILE A 275 20.23 -34.84 -5.00
C ILE A 275 19.93 -33.36 -5.32
N PRO A 276 19.59 -32.98 -6.57
CA PRO A 276 19.34 -31.58 -6.90
C PRO A 276 18.12 -31.00 -6.19
N LEU A 277 17.07 -31.80 -6.03
CA LEU A 277 15.87 -31.42 -5.30
C LEU A 277 16.17 -31.18 -3.81
N ALA A 278 16.88 -32.11 -3.17
CA ALA A 278 17.27 -32.00 -1.76
C ALA A 278 18.21 -30.80 -1.51
N ALA A 279 19.17 -30.55 -2.40
CA ALA A 279 20.05 -29.38 -2.33
C ALA A 279 19.26 -28.07 -2.46
N PHE A 280 18.30 -28.00 -3.39
CA PHE A 280 17.47 -26.82 -3.58
C PHE A 280 16.62 -26.49 -2.34
N VAL A 281 16.05 -27.51 -1.67
CA VAL A 281 15.29 -27.30 -0.42
C VAL A 281 16.13 -26.60 0.64
N VAL A 282 17.37 -27.07 0.87
CA VAL A 282 18.30 -26.46 1.84
C VAL A 282 18.62 -25.00 1.46
N ILE A 283 18.94 -24.76 0.19
CA ILE A 283 19.27 -23.43 -0.33
C ILE A 283 18.07 -22.47 -0.15
N MET A 284 16.86 -22.92 -0.43
CA MET A 284 15.65 -22.11 -0.29
C MET A 284 15.34 -21.77 1.18
N LYS A 285 15.63 -22.66 2.13
CA LYS A 285 15.50 -22.37 3.58
C LYS A 285 16.47 -21.27 4.00
N LEU A 286 17.74 -21.34 3.57
CA LEU A 286 18.74 -20.31 3.83
C LEU A 286 18.37 -18.96 3.19
N PHE A 287 17.90 -19.00 1.94
CA PHE A 287 17.38 -17.83 1.23
C PHE A 287 16.23 -17.15 2.00
N GLN A 288 15.28 -17.96 2.50
CA GLN A 288 14.11 -17.45 3.22
C GLN A 288 14.49 -16.73 4.53
N ILE A 289 15.53 -17.18 5.23
CA ILE A 289 16.02 -16.52 6.45
C ILE A 289 16.52 -15.11 6.11
N VAL A 290 17.37 -14.97 5.09
CA VAL A 290 17.91 -13.65 4.68
C VAL A 290 16.79 -12.75 4.16
N LEU A 291 15.89 -13.30 3.35
CA LEU A 291 14.74 -12.57 2.82
C LEU A 291 13.82 -12.04 3.93
N ASN A 292 13.55 -12.85 4.96
CA ASN A 292 12.73 -12.43 6.11
C ASN A 292 13.38 -11.28 6.89
N ILE A 293 14.70 -11.23 7.00
CA ILE A 293 15.40 -10.09 7.61
C ILE A 293 15.21 -8.82 6.76
N ALA A 294 15.41 -8.92 5.44
CA ALA A 294 15.23 -7.80 4.53
C ALA A 294 13.79 -7.27 4.52
N ILE A 295 12.80 -8.16 4.40
CA ILE A 295 11.37 -7.82 4.49
C ILE A 295 11.06 -7.22 5.87
N GLY A 296 11.64 -7.73 6.95
CA GLY A 296 11.46 -7.18 8.30
C GLY A 296 11.93 -5.73 8.43
N ILE A 297 13.05 -5.37 7.78
CA ILE A 297 13.53 -3.98 7.71
C ILE A 297 12.49 -3.11 6.99
N ALA A 298 12.03 -3.52 5.81
CA ALA A 298 11.10 -2.74 4.99
C ALA A 298 9.71 -2.62 5.63
N ALA A 299 9.14 -3.72 6.12
CA ALA A 299 7.84 -3.75 6.80
C ALA A 299 7.85 -2.96 8.12
N GLY A 300 8.99 -2.92 8.83
CA GLY A 300 9.18 -2.02 9.97
C GLY A 300 9.29 -0.55 9.57
N ALA A 301 9.85 -0.26 8.40
CA ALA A 301 9.94 1.11 7.89
C ALA A 301 8.62 1.65 7.32
N GLN A 302 7.74 0.76 6.83
CA GLN A 302 6.47 1.10 6.16
C GLN A 302 5.62 2.15 6.91
N PRO A 303 5.39 2.05 8.24
CA PRO A 303 4.61 3.05 8.97
C PRO A 303 5.26 4.43 8.98
N ILE A 304 6.59 4.46 9.08
CA ILE A 304 7.37 5.70 9.15
C ILE A 304 7.39 6.37 7.77
N VAL A 305 7.63 5.57 6.72
CA VAL A 305 7.66 6.03 5.33
C VAL A 305 6.29 6.56 4.92
N GLY A 306 5.22 5.77 5.14
CA GLY A 306 3.86 6.17 4.78
C GLY A 306 3.41 7.46 5.48
N TYR A 307 3.68 7.59 6.78
CA TYR A 307 3.37 8.80 7.53
C TYR A 307 4.12 10.03 7.01
N ASN A 308 5.44 9.93 6.79
CA ASN A 308 6.22 11.08 6.32
C ASN A 308 5.88 11.45 4.87
N TYR A 309 5.52 10.48 4.03
CA TYR A 309 5.01 10.74 2.68
C TYR A 309 3.65 11.43 2.70
N GLY A 310 2.69 10.95 3.50
CA GLY A 310 1.40 11.60 3.70
C GLY A 310 1.51 13.01 4.26
N ALA A 311 2.48 13.24 5.15
CA ALA A 311 2.81 14.55 5.72
C ALA A 311 3.67 15.44 4.81
N LYS A 312 3.93 15.02 3.56
CA LYS A 312 4.74 15.73 2.55
C LYS A 312 6.18 16.05 3.00
N LYS A 313 6.74 15.26 3.92
CA LYS A 313 8.13 15.38 4.40
C LYS A 313 9.06 14.56 3.51
N TYR A 314 9.15 14.90 2.22
CA TYR A 314 9.84 14.06 1.23
C TYR A 314 11.35 13.94 1.45
N GLY A 315 12.00 14.96 2.03
CA GLY A 315 13.39 14.86 2.48
C GLY A 315 13.63 13.69 3.44
N ARG A 316 12.73 13.49 4.41
CA ARG A 316 12.78 12.36 5.35
C ARG A 316 12.44 11.03 4.68
N VAL A 317 11.53 11.03 3.71
CA VAL A 317 11.20 9.83 2.91
C VAL A 317 12.43 9.33 2.14
N ARG A 318 13.20 10.24 1.53
CA ARG A 318 14.46 9.93 0.83
C ARG A 318 15.54 9.41 1.78
N GLU A 319 15.67 10.02 2.96
CA GLU A 319 16.58 9.55 4.00
C GLU A 319 16.23 8.13 4.46
N LEU A 320 14.95 7.84 4.68
CA LEU A 320 14.46 6.50 5.04
C LEU A 320 14.75 5.47 3.96
N LEU A 321 14.53 5.80 2.68
CA LEU A 321 14.89 4.92 1.56
C LEU A 321 16.39 4.56 1.59
N GLY A 322 17.25 5.56 1.77
CA GLY A 322 18.69 5.35 1.89
C GLY A 322 19.06 4.45 3.06
N LEU A 323 18.41 4.63 4.22
CA LEU A 323 18.64 3.77 5.40
C LEU A 323 18.16 2.33 5.19
N ILE A 324 16.99 2.12 4.60
CA ILE A 324 16.45 0.78 4.30
C ILE A 324 17.39 0.03 3.37
N VAL A 325 17.82 0.67 2.27
CA VAL A 325 18.75 0.06 1.31
C VAL A 325 20.11 -0.21 1.95
N LYS A 326 20.66 0.74 2.73
CA LYS A 326 21.95 0.56 3.42
C LYS A 326 21.96 -0.64 4.36
N TRP A 327 20.96 -0.76 5.23
CA TRP A 327 20.91 -1.85 6.20
C TRP A 327 20.56 -3.19 5.56
N THR A 328 19.68 -3.20 4.56
CA THR A 328 19.43 -4.41 3.75
C THR A 328 20.72 -4.88 3.08
N ALA A 329 21.47 -3.94 2.47
CA ALA A 329 22.72 -4.26 1.81
C ALA A 329 23.78 -4.79 2.78
N ALA A 330 23.90 -4.19 3.97
CA ALA A 330 24.84 -4.65 4.99
C ALA A 330 24.54 -6.11 5.42
N VAL A 331 23.27 -6.44 5.69
CA VAL A 331 22.86 -7.81 6.04
C VAL A 331 23.16 -8.77 4.89
N CYS A 332 22.76 -8.44 3.67
CA CYS A 332 22.97 -9.32 2.53
C CYS A 332 24.45 -9.56 2.21
N LEU A 333 25.29 -8.53 2.30
CA LEU A 333 26.74 -8.68 2.08
C LEU A 333 27.37 -9.60 3.13
N ILE A 334 26.98 -9.48 4.40
CA ILE A 334 27.43 -10.40 5.46
C ILE A 334 27.00 -11.83 5.13
N CYS A 335 25.74 -12.03 4.76
CA CYS A 335 25.23 -13.36 4.38
C CYS A 335 25.94 -13.93 3.15
N THR A 336 26.17 -13.14 2.10
CA THR A 336 26.92 -13.57 0.91
C THR A 336 28.32 -14.03 1.29
N VAL A 337 29.06 -13.26 2.11
CA VAL A 337 30.39 -13.66 2.58
C VAL A 337 30.32 -14.98 3.36
N LEU A 338 29.35 -15.13 4.26
CA LEU A 338 29.18 -16.36 5.04
C LEU A 338 28.90 -17.58 4.14
N PHE A 339 28.01 -17.44 3.15
CA PHE A 339 27.66 -18.55 2.25
C PHE A 339 28.78 -18.91 1.26
N GLU A 340 29.58 -17.93 0.82
CA GLU A 340 30.72 -18.20 -0.07
C GLU A 340 31.91 -18.82 0.66
N VAL A 341 32.22 -18.33 1.86
CA VAL A 341 33.38 -18.78 2.65
C VAL A 341 33.09 -20.08 3.40
N PHE A 342 31.89 -20.25 3.97
CA PHE A 342 31.54 -21.39 4.81
C PHE A 342 30.33 -22.21 4.30
N PRO A 343 30.22 -22.54 3.01
CA PRO A 343 29.05 -23.22 2.46
C PRO A 343 28.82 -24.59 3.11
N LEU A 344 29.91 -25.32 3.39
CA LEU A 344 29.86 -26.66 3.96
C LEU A 344 29.21 -26.68 5.36
N PHE A 345 29.45 -25.64 6.17
CA PHE A 345 28.83 -25.52 7.49
C PHE A 345 27.30 -25.46 7.37
N PHE A 346 26.80 -24.61 6.46
CA PHE A 346 25.36 -24.47 6.25
C PHE A 346 24.72 -25.71 5.63
N ILE A 347 25.38 -26.38 4.68
CA ILE A 347 24.87 -27.63 4.09
C ILE A 347 24.80 -28.75 5.14
N ARG A 348 25.87 -28.94 5.94
CA ARG A 348 25.91 -29.99 6.96
C ARG A 348 24.92 -29.79 8.11
N MET A 349 24.51 -28.56 8.38
CA MET A 349 23.48 -28.26 9.39
C MET A 349 22.16 -29.00 9.11
N PHE A 350 21.88 -29.36 7.85
CA PHE A 350 20.67 -30.06 7.44
C PHE A 350 20.84 -31.60 7.32
N GLY A 351 22.00 -32.15 7.71
CA GLY A 351 22.17 -33.59 7.92
C GLY A 351 22.15 -34.48 6.67
N ALA A 352 22.45 -33.92 5.49
CA ALA A 352 22.54 -34.69 4.26
C ALA A 352 23.97 -35.16 4.00
N ASP A 353 24.15 -36.48 3.90
CA ASP A 353 25.43 -37.16 3.76
C ASP A 353 25.66 -37.67 2.33
N GLY A 354 26.93 -37.72 1.92
CA GLY A 354 27.35 -38.20 0.60
C GLY A 354 28.24 -37.19 -0.12
N GLU A 355 29.36 -37.68 -0.66
CA GLU A 355 30.35 -36.84 -1.36
C GLU A 355 29.71 -36.11 -2.55
N LEU A 356 28.96 -36.83 -3.38
CA LEU A 356 28.30 -36.30 -4.56
C LEU A 356 27.23 -35.24 -4.22
N TYR A 357 26.43 -35.48 -3.18
CA TYR A 357 25.45 -34.50 -2.68
C TYR A 357 26.15 -33.24 -2.18
N THR A 358 27.19 -33.39 -1.35
CA THR A 358 27.89 -32.27 -0.74
C THR A 358 28.55 -31.38 -1.78
N GLN A 359 29.21 -31.99 -2.78
CA GLN A 359 29.85 -31.25 -3.89
C GLN A 359 28.80 -30.44 -4.67
N PHE A 360 27.68 -31.07 -5.04
CA PHE A 360 26.61 -30.41 -5.78
C PHE A 360 25.96 -29.28 -4.97
N ALA A 361 25.58 -29.56 -3.72
CA ALA A 361 24.90 -28.61 -2.86
C ALA A 361 25.78 -27.38 -2.56
N VAL A 362 27.08 -27.56 -2.32
CA VAL A 362 28.03 -26.45 -2.12
C VAL A 362 28.13 -25.59 -3.38
N GLN A 363 28.26 -26.22 -4.56
CA GLN A 363 28.34 -25.49 -5.82
C GLN A 363 27.07 -24.66 -6.06
N CYS A 364 25.90 -25.28 -5.92
CA CYS A 364 24.61 -24.66 -6.14
C CYS A 364 24.28 -23.56 -5.11
N LEU A 365 24.68 -23.73 -3.85
CA LEU A 365 24.52 -22.71 -2.80
C LEU A 365 25.26 -21.42 -3.16
N ARG A 366 26.53 -21.55 -3.56
CA ARG A 366 27.35 -20.41 -4.01
C ARG A 366 26.70 -19.70 -5.20
N ILE A 367 26.33 -20.45 -6.23
CA ILE A 367 25.72 -19.88 -7.44
C ILE A 367 24.41 -19.14 -7.09
N TYR A 368 23.48 -19.81 -6.40
CA TYR A 368 22.14 -19.29 -6.18
C TYR A 368 22.10 -18.07 -5.23
N LEU A 369 22.97 -18.04 -4.21
CA LEU A 369 22.99 -16.97 -3.21
C LEU A 369 24.07 -15.90 -3.45
N SER A 370 24.90 -16.04 -4.50
CA SER A 370 25.95 -15.09 -4.87
C SER A 370 25.45 -13.64 -4.98
N LEU A 371 24.25 -13.43 -5.53
CA LEU A 371 23.66 -12.12 -5.81
C LEU A 371 22.42 -11.79 -4.95
N ILE A 372 22.27 -12.43 -3.79
CA ILE A 372 21.13 -12.24 -2.88
C ILE A 372 20.89 -10.78 -2.46
N LEU A 373 21.96 -9.96 -2.46
CA LEU A 373 21.89 -8.51 -2.27
C LEU A 373 20.89 -7.86 -3.24
N PHE A 374 20.99 -8.18 -4.53
CA PHE A 374 20.14 -7.58 -5.56
C PHE A 374 18.68 -8.01 -5.39
N THR A 375 18.44 -9.28 -5.08
CA THR A 375 17.09 -9.78 -4.80
C THR A 375 16.46 -9.04 -3.63
N CYS A 376 17.19 -8.91 -2.51
CA CYS A 376 16.67 -8.27 -1.31
C CYS A 376 16.44 -6.78 -1.52
N VAL A 377 17.38 -6.07 -2.16
CA VAL A 377 17.23 -4.65 -2.50
C VAL A 377 16.01 -4.43 -3.41
N GLN A 378 15.79 -5.31 -4.40
CA GLN A 378 14.61 -5.25 -5.26
C GLN A 378 13.32 -5.38 -4.44
N LYS A 379 13.22 -6.39 -3.57
CA LYS A 379 12.03 -6.63 -2.75
C LYS A 379 11.74 -5.49 -1.79
N VAL A 380 12.74 -4.95 -1.08
CA VAL A 380 12.53 -3.81 -0.16
C VAL A 380 12.14 -2.53 -0.90
N CYS A 381 12.64 -2.31 -2.12
CA CYS A 381 12.22 -1.20 -2.98
C CYS A 381 10.75 -1.32 -3.42
N ALA A 382 10.27 -2.53 -3.71
CA ALA A 382 8.85 -2.76 -4.01
C ALA A 382 7.94 -2.46 -2.81
N ILE A 383 8.34 -2.92 -1.61
CA ILE A 383 7.63 -2.63 -0.35
C ILE A 383 7.66 -1.12 -0.05
N PHE A 384 8.76 -0.43 -0.36
CA PHE A 384 8.84 1.02 -0.22
C PHE A 384 7.82 1.75 -1.10
N LEU A 385 7.70 1.38 -2.38
CA LEU A 385 6.69 1.94 -3.30
C LEU A 385 5.27 1.69 -2.80
N GLN A 386 5.00 0.49 -2.26
CA GLN A 386 3.73 0.15 -1.64
C GLN A 386 3.45 1.07 -0.44
N SER A 387 4.46 1.32 0.40
CA SER A 387 4.37 2.15 1.61
C SER A 387 4.01 3.62 1.33
N ILE A 388 4.43 4.16 0.19
CA ILE A 388 4.11 5.54 -0.24
C ILE A 388 2.83 5.62 -1.10
N GLY A 389 2.11 4.52 -1.30
CA GLY A 389 0.85 4.53 -2.06
C GLY A 389 0.99 4.35 -3.57
N HIS A 390 2.19 4.05 -4.10
CA HIS A 390 2.46 3.92 -5.53
C HIS A 390 2.16 2.51 -6.06
N ALA A 391 0.91 2.06 -5.90
CA ALA A 391 0.46 0.70 -6.26
C ALA A 391 0.82 0.26 -7.69
N LYS A 392 0.69 1.17 -8.67
CA LYS A 392 0.96 0.89 -10.09
C LYS A 392 2.43 0.54 -10.38
N ALA A 393 3.35 1.04 -9.57
CA ALA A 393 4.77 0.70 -9.67
C ALA A 393 5.15 -0.47 -8.75
N ALA A 394 4.55 -0.54 -7.55
CA ALA A 394 4.87 -1.56 -6.54
C ALA A 394 4.54 -2.98 -7.01
N ALA A 395 3.32 -3.21 -7.52
CA ALA A 395 2.86 -4.55 -7.92
C ALA A 395 3.74 -5.19 -9.01
N PRO A 396 3.97 -4.59 -10.19
CA PRO A 396 4.82 -5.20 -11.21
C PRO A 396 6.28 -5.33 -10.75
N LEU A 397 6.79 -4.35 -9.98
CA LEU A 397 8.16 -4.44 -9.48
C LEU A 397 8.31 -5.62 -8.51
N SER A 398 7.34 -5.89 -7.64
CA SER A 398 7.42 -6.97 -6.65
C SER A 398 7.56 -8.37 -7.24
N ILE A 399 7.00 -8.62 -8.43
CA ILE A 399 7.10 -9.91 -9.13
C ILE A 399 8.13 -9.93 -10.26
N LEU A 400 8.77 -8.80 -10.57
CA LEU A 400 9.67 -8.68 -11.72
C LEU A 400 10.77 -9.75 -11.71
N ARG A 401 11.49 -9.84 -10.58
CA ARG A 401 12.56 -10.83 -10.39
C ARG A 401 12.02 -12.25 -10.50
N ASP A 402 10.83 -12.48 -9.97
CA ASP A 402 10.24 -13.82 -9.89
C ASP A 402 9.80 -14.32 -11.27
N VAL A 403 9.22 -13.45 -12.09
CA VAL A 403 8.90 -13.75 -13.50
C VAL A 403 10.16 -14.01 -14.31
N LEU A 404 11.20 -13.18 -14.14
CA LEU A 404 12.49 -13.40 -14.80
C LEU A 404 13.10 -14.74 -14.37
N LEU A 405 13.05 -15.07 -13.08
CA LEU A 405 13.55 -16.34 -12.58
C LEU A 405 12.82 -17.52 -13.23
N ILE A 406 11.50 -17.47 -13.39
CA ILE A 406 10.74 -18.53 -14.08
C ILE A 406 11.23 -18.69 -15.53
N VAL A 407 11.36 -17.58 -16.27
CA VAL A 407 11.81 -17.59 -17.66
C VAL A 407 13.20 -18.22 -17.80
N PHE A 408 14.15 -17.80 -16.97
CA PHE A 408 15.51 -18.32 -17.02
C PHE A 408 15.63 -19.74 -16.46
N SER A 409 14.79 -20.13 -15.50
CA SER A 409 14.77 -21.50 -14.99
C SER A 409 14.32 -22.49 -16.06
N VAL A 410 13.46 -22.07 -17.00
CA VAL A 410 13.11 -22.90 -18.17
C VAL A 410 14.17 -22.85 -19.26
N ALA A 411 14.77 -21.67 -19.52
CA ALA A 411 15.66 -21.48 -20.66
C ALA A 411 17.12 -21.94 -20.44
N VAL A 412 17.71 -21.63 -19.29
CA VAL A 412 19.15 -21.86 -19.02
C VAL A 412 19.52 -23.35 -18.90
N PRO A 413 18.69 -24.24 -18.31
CA PRO A 413 19.00 -25.66 -18.23
C PRO A 413 19.13 -26.37 -19.57
N ILE A 414 18.61 -25.78 -20.66
CA ILE A 414 18.80 -26.29 -22.02
C ILE A 414 20.29 -26.35 -22.37
N PHE A 415 21.10 -25.41 -21.86
CA PHE A 415 22.53 -25.31 -22.14
C PHE A 415 23.42 -25.86 -21.02
N TRP A 416 23.01 -25.69 -19.75
CA TRP A 416 23.83 -26.04 -18.59
C TRP A 416 23.25 -27.17 -17.73
N GLY A 417 22.22 -27.87 -18.22
CA GLY A 417 21.58 -28.97 -17.50
C GLY A 417 21.06 -28.52 -16.13
N VAL A 418 21.14 -29.41 -15.14
CA VAL A 418 20.54 -29.18 -13.82
C VAL A 418 21.15 -27.99 -13.06
N THR A 419 22.44 -27.69 -13.25
CA THR A 419 23.09 -26.51 -12.63
C THR A 419 22.58 -25.21 -13.24
N GLY A 420 22.08 -25.25 -14.49
CA GLY A 420 21.45 -24.11 -15.16
C GLY A 420 20.24 -23.53 -14.41
N ILE A 421 19.53 -24.37 -13.64
CA ILE A 421 18.38 -23.93 -12.82
C ILE A 421 18.86 -22.98 -11.72
N PHE A 422 20.05 -23.23 -11.16
CA PHE A 422 20.63 -22.39 -10.12
C PHE A 422 21.22 -21.10 -10.68
N TRP A 423 21.79 -21.15 -11.90
CA TRP A 423 22.27 -19.97 -12.62
C TRP A 423 21.15 -19.01 -13.05
N ALA A 424 19.91 -19.48 -13.14
CA ALA A 424 18.76 -18.63 -13.44
C ALA A 424 18.56 -17.50 -12.40
N ALA A 425 18.89 -17.75 -11.13
CA ALA A 425 18.77 -16.77 -10.04
C ALA A 425 19.65 -15.53 -10.24
N PRO A 426 21.00 -15.64 -10.31
CA PRO A 426 21.85 -14.47 -10.50
C PRO A 426 21.56 -13.71 -11.81
N ILE A 427 21.18 -14.41 -12.89
CA ILE A 427 20.78 -13.76 -14.16
C ILE A 427 19.52 -12.90 -13.95
N ALA A 428 18.49 -13.46 -13.29
CA ALA A 428 17.27 -12.74 -12.97
C ALA A 428 17.54 -11.54 -12.05
N ASP A 429 18.43 -11.70 -11.08
CA ASP A 429 18.77 -10.68 -10.09
C ASP A 429 19.43 -9.45 -10.73
N VAL A 430 20.37 -9.64 -11.67
CA VAL A 430 21.02 -8.53 -12.39
C VAL A 430 20.01 -7.71 -13.19
N LEU A 431 19.13 -8.37 -13.94
CA LEU A 431 18.13 -7.70 -14.77
C LEU A 431 17.07 -6.99 -13.90
N ALA A 432 16.60 -7.65 -12.85
CA ALA A 432 15.65 -7.05 -11.92
C ALA A 432 16.25 -5.84 -11.18
N ALA A 433 17.53 -5.91 -10.81
CA ALA A 433 18.24 -4.78 -10.18
C ALA A 433 18.34 -3.57 -11.11
N ALA A 434 18.64 -3.78 -12.40
CA ALA A 434 18.72 -2.70 -13.39
C ALA A 434 17.38 -1.95 -13.54
N VAL A 435 16.27 -2.68 -13.66
CA VAL A 435 14.93 -2.08 -13.76
C VAL A 435 14.55 -1.38 -12.45
N THR A 436 14.85 -2.00 -11.30
CA THR A 436 14.60 -1.41 -9.98
C THR A 436 15.33 -0.09 -9.82
N ALA A 437 16.62 -0.04 -10.20
CA ALA A 437 17.41 1.19 -10.15
C ALA A 437 16.79 2.29 -11.01
N ALA A 438 16.35 1.97 -12.23
CA ALA A 438 15.69 2.93 -13.11
C ALA A 438 14.39 3.51 -12.50
N VAL A 439 13.56 2.66 -11.88
CA VAL A 439 12.33 3.10 -11.20
C VAL A 439 12.64 3.97 -9.99
N MET A 440 13.62 3.58 -9.17
CA MET A 440 14.01 4.32 -7.96
C MET A 440 14.66 5.67 -8.27
N VAL A 441 15.47 5.77 -9.33
CA VAL A 441 16.06 7.04 -9.78
C VAL A 441 14.97 8.03 -10.22
N ARG A 442 13.95 7.55 -10.96
CA ARG A 442 12.79 8.37 -11.35
C ARG A 442 11.97 8.82 -10.13
N LEU A 443 11.76 7.93 -9.16
CA LEU A 443 11.08 8.30 -7.92
C LEU A 443 11.88 9.34 -7.13
N TRP A 444 13.20 9.19 -7.06
CA TRP A 444 14.06 10.12 -6.34
C TRP A 444 14.02 11.53 -6.94
N SER A 445 14.00 11.66 -8.27
CA SER A 445 13.87 12.96 -8.93
C SER A 445 12.50 13.59 -8.69
N GLN A 446 11.41 12.81 -8.73
CA GLN A 446 10.06 13.28 -8.39
C GLN A 446 9.99 13.83 -6.97
N LEU A 447 10.45 13.05 -5.97
CA LEU A 447 10.47 13.47 -4.57
C LEU A 447 11.30 14.74 -4.34
N LYS A 448 12.43 14.89 -5.06
CA LYS A 448 13.27 16.09 -4.99
C LYS A 448 12.58 17.32 -5.59
N ALA A 449 11.83 17.15 -6.67
CA ALA A 449 11.07 18.23 -7.29
C ALA A 449 9.94 18.73 -6.35
N GLU A 450 9.31 17.82 -5.62
CA GLU A 450 8.26 18.17 -4.65
C GLU A 450 8.81 18.83 -3.36
N ASP A 451 10.02 18.46 -2.90
CA ASP A 451 10.71 19.16 -1.79
C ASP A 451 11.05 20.62 -2.13
N GLY A 452 11.19 20.95 -3.42
CA GLY A 452 11.52 22.31 -3.89
C GLY A 452 10.33 23.26 -3.99
N GLN A 453 9.10 22.77 -3.80
CA GLN A 453 7.94 23.63 -3.66
C GLN A 453 7.83 24.02 -2.18
N PRO A 454 7.93 25.31 -1.82
CA PRO A 454 7.71 25.72 -0.44
C PRO A 454 6.33 25.24 -0.01
N VAL A 455 6.29 24.40 1.03
CA VAL A 455 5.07 24.10 1.77
C VAL A 455 4.70 25.40 2.45
N ASP A 456 3.89 26.20 1.78
CA ASP A 456 3.44 27.49 2.27
C ASP A 456 2.62 27.23 3.54
N THR A 457 3.31 27.30 4.67
CA THR A 457 2.74 27.24 6.02
C THR A 457 2.47 28.68 6.46
N GLN A 458 2.07 29.55 5.53
CA GLN A 458 1.40 30.80 5.85
C GLN A 458 -0.06 30.45 6.13
N THR A 459 -0.57 30.90 7.28
CA THR A 459 -2.01 30.92 7.61
C THR A 459 -2.80 31.27 6.35
N VAL A 460 -3.64 30.34 5.89
CA VAL A 460 -4.37 30.50 4.63
C VAL A 460 -5.32 31.69 4.74
N LEU A 461 -5.85 31.95 5.95
CA LEU A 461 -6.58 33.17 6.28
C LEU A 461 -5.62 34.35 6.52
N GLN A 462 -5.62 35.30 5.60
CA GLN A 462 -4.90 36.56 5.71
C GLN A 462 -5.87 37.70 6.02
N ALA A 463 -5.66 38.39 7.15
CA ALA A 463 -6.37 39.62 7.46
C ALA A 463 -6.03 40.70 6.41
N SER A 464 -7.05 41.41 5.97
CA SER A 464 -6.96 42.43 4.93
C SER A 464 -7.72 43.68 5.37
N ARG A 465 -7.43 44.80 4.72
CA ARG A 465 -8.13 46.06 4.98
C ARG A 465 -9.64 45.92 4.68
N PRO A 466 -10.53 46.57 5.45
CA PRO A 466 -11.94 46.71 5.06
C PRO A 466 -12.06 47.33 3.67
N GLY A 467 -12.97 46.84 2.84
CA GLY A 467 -13.10 47.28 1.46
C GLY A 467 -13.89 46.29 0.62
N VAL A 468 -13.46 46.04 -0.61
CA VAL A 468 -14.22 45.28 -1.62
C VAL A 468 -13.95 43.78 -1.57
N ILE A 469 -15.00 42.97 -1.67
CA ILE A 469 -14.92 41.53 -1.89
C ILE A 469 -15.23 41.24 -3.35
N ILE A 470 -14.30 40.61 -4.07
CA ILE A 470 -14.42 40.36 -5.50
C ILE A 470 -14.62 38.87 -5.71
N THR A 471 -15.78 38.49 -6.24
CA THR A 471 -16.08 37.10 -6.59
C THR A 471 -15.90 36.88 -8.09
N ILE A 472 -15.23 35.79 -8.46
CA ILE A 472 -14.95 35.47 -9.87
C ILE A 472 -15.51 34.08 -10.21
N ALA A 473 -16.62 34.07 -10.93
CA ALA A 473 -17.11 32.92 -11.66
C ALA A 473 -16.43 32.87 -13.05
N ARG A 474 -16.18 31.67 -13.58
CA ARG A 474 -15.46 31.53 -14.86
C ARG A 474 -15.72 30.25 -15.61
N GLU A 475 -15.65 30.31 -16.92
CA GLU A 475 -15.62 29.12 -17.77
C GLU A 475 -14.25 28.40 -17.71
N HIS A 476 -14.20 27.11 -18.04
CA HIS A 476 -12.94 26.36 -18.05
C HIS A 476 -12.03 26.76 -19.22
N GLY A 477 -10.73 26.99 -19.00
CA GLY A 477 -9.81 27.43 -20.06
C GLY A 477 -9.73 28.95 -20.29
N THR A 478 -10.34 29.76 -19.42
CA THR A 478 -10.28 31.25 -19.44
C THR A 478 -9.10 31.83 -18.66
N ALA A 479 -8.26 30.98 -18.05
CA ALA A 479 -7.25 31.41 -17.08
C ALA A 479 -7.81 32.17 -15.85
N GLY A 480 -9.10 32.03 -15.52
CA GLY A 480 -9.71 32.81 -14.43
C GLY A 480 -9.06 32.67 -13.04
N LYS A 481 -8.37 31.55 -12.73
CA LYS A 481 -7.55 31.44 -11.50
C LYS A 481 -6.37 32.42 -11.54
N ARG A 482 -5.66 32.50 -12.68
CA ARG A 482 -4.54 33.42 -12.88
C ARG A 482 -4.99 34.87 -12.89
N ILE A 483 -6.11 35.17 -13.55
CA ILE A 483 -6.70 36.52 -13.57
C ILE A 483 -7.04 36.96 -12.14
N GLY A 484 -7.69 36.10 -11.35
CA GLY A 484 -7.98 36.41 -9.95
C GLY A 484 -6.74 36.68 -9.10
N GLN A 485 -5.63 35.97 -9.35
CA GLN A 485 -4.35 36.24 -8.69
C GLN A 485 -3.75 37.59 -9.10
N LEU A 486 -3.83 37.95 -10.38
CA LEU A 486 -3.35 39.24 -10.89
C LEU A 486 -4.17 40.41 -10.33
N VAL A 487 -5.50 40.29 -10.28
CA VAL A 487 -6.38 41.29 -9.66
C VAL A 487 -6.02 41.48 -8.19
N ALA A 488 -5.88 40.38 -7.45
CA ALA A 488 -5.50 40.40 -6.05
C ALA A 488 -4.13 41.08 -5.82
N GLN A 489 -3.14 40.75 -6.68
CA GLN A 489 -1.81 41.35 -6.65
C GLN A 489 -1.84 42.86 -6.94
N GLN A 490 -2.58 43.30 -7.95
CA GLN A 490 -2.69 44.72 -8.31
C GLN A 490 -3.40 45.55 -7.22
N LEU A 491 -4.40 44.96 -6.54
CA LEU A 491 -5.14 45.62 -5.46
C LEU A 491 -4.50 45.48 -4.08
N GLY A 492 -3.44 44.66 -3.96
CA GLY A 492 -2.76 44.37 -2.70
C GLY A 492 -3.66 43.65 -1.68
N ILE A 493 -4.47 42.70 -2.13
CA ILE A 493 -5.43 41.94 -1.31
C ILE A 493 -5.23 40.43 -1.50
N PRO A 494 -5.63 39.57 -0.54
CA PRO A 494 -5.50 38.12 -0.66
C PRO A 494 -6.42 37.50 -1.73
N CYS A 495 -5.94 36.42 -2.36
CA CYS A 495 -6.68 35.66 -3.37
C CYS A 495 -6.97 34.23 -2.88
N TYR A 496 -8.24 33.85 -2.86
CA TYR A 496 -8.72 32.55 -2.44
C TYR A 496 -9.34 31.80 -3.62
N TYR A 497 -8.95 30.55 -3.79
CA TYR A 497 -9.49 29.65 -4.82
C TYR A 497 -9.81 28.29 -4.21
N LYS A 498 -10.28 27.34 -5.03
CA LYS A 498 -10.87 26.05 -4.63
C LYS A 498 -10.11 25.35 -3.49
N GLU A 499 -8.79 25.27 -3.58
CA GLU A 499 -7.95 24.59 -2.60
C GLU A 499 -7.78 25.41 -1.30
N MET A 500 -7.68 26.74 -1.39
CA MET A 500 -7.50 27.64 -0.24
C MET A 500 -8.78 27.85 0.55
N THR A 501 -9.96 27.89 -0.09
CA THR A 501 -11.24 27.95 0.64
C THR A 501 -11.49 26.66 1.45
N ALA A 502 -11.00 25.52 0.96
CA ALA A 502 -11.07 24.24 1.66
C ALA A 502 -10.10 24.20 2.86
N LEU A 503 -8.88 24.70 2.70
CA LEU A 503 -7.95 24.86 3.82
C LEU A 503 -8.43 25.89 4.85
N ALA A 504 -9.06 26.99 4.43
CA ALA A 504 -9.66 27.98 5.34
C ALA A 504 -10.80 27.37 6.19
N ALA A 505 -11.62 26.49 5.59
CA ALA A 505 -12.61 25.70 6.33
C ALA A 505 -11.95 24.75 7.36
N GLN A 506 -10.74 24.28 7.05
CA GLN A 506 -9.98 23.40 7.92
C GLN A 506 -9.31 24.14 9.09
N GLU A 507 -8.68 25.28 8.83
CA GLU A 507 -8.05 26.13 9.85
C GLU A 507 -9.07 26.71 10.85
N SER A 508 -10.29 26.98 10.39
CA SER A 508 -11.39 27.52 11.22
C SER A 508 -12.10 26.48 12.09
N GLY A 509 -11.69 25.21 12.05
CA GLY A 509 -12.33 24.12 12.80
C GLY A 509 -13.65 23.62 12.20
N LEU A 510 -14.05 24.12 11.02
CA LEU A 510 -15.24 23.69 10.28
C LEU A 510 -15.01 22.38 9.50
N ALA A 511 -13.76 21.90 9.40
CA ALA A 511 -13.39 20.69 8.65
C ALA A 511 -14.04 19.38 9.12
N LYS A 512 -14.62 19.31 10.33
CA LYS A 512 -15.42 18.15 10.73
C LYS A 512 -16.63 17.89 9.82
N GLU A 513 -17.02 18.89 9.03
CA GLU A 513 -18.20 18.85 8.16
C GLU A 513 -17.82 18.79 6.66
N PHE A 514 -16.54 18.84 6.29
CA PHE A 514 -16.15 19.32 4.94
C PHE A 514 -15.70 18.28 3.90
N ILE A 515 -15.38 17.02 4.18
CA ILE A 515 -14.78 16.19 3.10
C ILE A 515 -15.28 14.75 3.02
N SER A 516 -16.16 14.53 2.02
CA SER A 516 -16.15 13.32 1.18
C SER A 516 -16.04 13.72 -0.30
N ASP A 517 -15.03 13.14 -0.97
CA ASP A 517 -14.88 12.92 -2.42
C ASP A 517 -15.26 14.03 -3.42
N ILE A 518 -14.22 14.72 -3.93
CA ILE A 518 -14.26 15.32 -5.29
C ILE A 518 -13.00 14.90 -6.03
N ASN A 519 -12.94 13.63 -6.42
CA ASN A 519 -12.10 13.15 -7.53
C ASN A 519 -12.62 11.79 -8.03
N SER A 520 -13.70 11.81 -8.81
CA SER A 520 -14.00 10.70 -9.71
C SER A 520 -14.73 11.20 -10.96
N ASN A 521 -14.31 10.67 -12.11
CA ASN A 521 -14.88 10.93 -13.41
C ASN A 521 -16.10 10.05 -13.64
N GLU A 522 -17.31 10.41 -13.19
CA GLU A 522 -18.50 9.57 -13.43
C GLU A 522 -19.81 10.32 -13.76
N ASN A 523 -20.75 9.54 -14.32
CA ASN A 523 -21.84 9.86 -15.25
C ASN A 523 -23.03 10.69 -14.71
N ALA A 524 -23.77 11.32 -15.63
CA ALA A 524 -24.86 12.27 -15.38
C ALA A 524 -26.09 11.70 -14.64
N VAL A 525 -26.41 10.41 -14.79
CA VAL A 525 -27.62 9.79 -14.20
C VAL A 525 -27.49 9.57 -12.67
N MET A 526 -26.27 9.36 -12.17
CA MET A 526 -26.03 9.25 -10.72
C MET A 526 -26.18 10.61 -10.02
N ARG A 527 -26.10 11.73 -10.76
CA ARG A 527 -26.03 13.08 -10.21
C ARG A 527 -27.34 13.57 -9.57
N GLU A 528 -28.49 13.17 -10.13
CA GLU A 528 -29.81 13.47 -9.56
C GLU A 528 -30.07 12.71 -8.25
N LEU A 529 -29.54 11.49 -8.12
CA LEU A 529 -29.64 10.69 -6.89
C LEU A 529 -28.66 11.14 -5.80
N TYR A 530 -27.46 11.62 -6.15
CA TYR A 530 -26.42 12.05 -5.21
C TYR A 530 -26.74 13.35 -4.44
N LEU A 531 -27.51 14.26 -5.03
CA LEU A 531 -27.84 15.57 -4.44
C LEU A 531 -28.80 15.51 -3.24
N SER A 532 -29.28 14.31 -2.89
CA SER A 532 -30.22 14.07 -1.78
C SER A 532 -29.55 13.59 -0.48
N THR A 533 -28.22 13.53 -0.41
CA THR A 533 -27.49 13.01 0.76
C THR A 533 -27.08 14.10 1.75
N SER A 534 -27.23 13.81 3.05
CA SER A 534 -26.91 14.74 4.15
C SER A 534 -25.44 15.21 4.17
N ALA A 535 -24.51 14.39 3.66
CA ALA A 535 -23.08 14.72 3.56
C ALA A 535 -22.78 15.83 2.53
N VAL A 536 -23.46 15.83 1.38
CA VAL A 536 -23.31 16.90 0.37
C VAL A 536 -23.90 18.20 0.89
N GLN A 537 -25.02 18.14 1.60
CA GLN A 537 -25.64 19.31 2.22
C GLN A 537 -24.75 19.91 3.32
N GLN A 538 -24.09 19.07 4.12
CA GLN A 538 -23.09 19.51 5.11
C GLN A 538 -21.86 20.14 4.45
N ALA A 539 -21.35 19.55 3.36
CA ALA A 539 -20.22 20.11 2.62
C ALA A 539 -20.55 21.50 2.02
N VAL A 540 -21.78 21.68 1.52
CA VAL A 540 -22.26 22.99 1.03
C VAL A 540 -22.32 24.01 2.16
N ILE A 541 -22.91 23.66 3.31
CA ILE A 541 -23.01 24.53 4.49
C ILE A 541 -21.61 24.93 5.02
N ALA A 542 -20.69 23.98 5.13
CA ALA A 542 -19.34 24.25 5.61
C ALA A 542 -18.55 25.13 4.62
N GLN A 543 -18.77 24.97 3.32
CA GLN A 543 -18.19 25.86 2.31
C GLN A 543 -18.74 27.29 2.40
N GLU A 544 -20.05 27.42 2.63
CA GLU A 544 -20.71 28.71 2.82
C GLU A 544 -20.14 29.45 4.02
N LYS A 545 -19.97 28.74 5.15
CA LYS A 545 -19.31 29.29 6.35
C LYS A 545 -17.87 29.72 6.07
N ALA A 546 -17.09 28.91 5.36
CA ALA A 546 -15.69 29.25 5.03
C ALA A 546 -15.58 30.49 4.12
N ILE A 547 -16.48 30.62 3.13
CA ILE A 547 -16.54 31.79 2.25
C ILE A 547 -16.91 33.05 3.05
N ASN A 548 -17.87 32.95 3.97
CA ASN A 548 -18.22 34.07 4.86
C ASN A 548 -17.06 34.46 5.77
N MET A 549 -16.36 33.49 6.36
CA MET A 549 -15.20 33.78 7.20
C MET A 549 -14.06 34.46 6.44
N ILE A 550 -13.79 34.03 5.20
CA ILE A 550 -12.82 34.71 4.33
C ILE A 550 -13.25 36.15 4.07
N ALA A 551 -14.53 36.38 3.80
CA ALA A 551 -15.09 37.71 3.60
C ALA A 551 -15.05 38.58 4.87
N ASP A 552 -15.12 37.99 6.06
CA ASP A 552 -15.01 38.69 7.35
C ASP A 552 -13.58 39.17 7.65
N MET A 553 -12.57 38.54 7.04
CA MET A 553 -11.17 38.96 7.15
C MET A 553 -10.84 40.23 6.36
N GLY A 554 -11.80 40.79 5.60
CA GLY A 554 -11.65 42.05 4.86
C GLY A 554 -11.63 41.88 3.33
N SER A 555 -11.00 42.83 2.63
CA SER A 555 -10.97 42.83 1.16
C SER A 555 -10.26 41.60 0.61
N CYS A 556 -10.88 40.90 -0.33
CA CYS A 556 -10.31 39.67 -0.90
C CYS A 556 -10.86 39.37 -2.30
N VAL A 557 -10.16 38.52 -3.04
CA VAL A 557 -10.65 37.93 -4.28
C VAL A 557 -11.00 36.46 -4.03
N ILE A 558 -12.22 36.03 -4.34
CA ILE A 558 -12.67 34.63 -4.21
C ILE A 558 -13.05 34.09 -5.58
N VAL A 559 -12.32 33.08 -6.04
CA VAL A 559 -12.51 32.52 -7.39
C VAL A 559 -13.34 31.23 -7.33
N GLY A 560 -14.65 31.36 -7.60
CA GLY A 560 -15.61 30.27 -7.86
C GLY A 560 -16.46 29.87 -6.66
N ARG A 561 -16.78 28.57 -6.58
CA ARG A 561 -17.47 27.96 -5.44
C ARG A 561 -18.86 28.55 -5.13
N ALA A 562 -19.49 29.19 -6.12
CA ALA A 562 -20.72 29.96 -5.96
C ALA A 562 -20.61 31.09 -4.92
N ALA A 563 -19.39 31.64 -4.72
CA ALA A 563 -19.14 32.71 -3.75
C ALA A 563 -19.96 33.96 -4.04
N ASP A 564 -20.22 34.23 -5.32
CA ASP A 564 -21.11 35.27 -5.83
C ASP A 564 -22.55 35.14 -5.28
N HIS A 565 -23.06 33.91 -5.18
CA HIS A 565 -24.37 33.64 -4.58
C HIS A 565 -24.32 33.60 -3.05
N VAL A 566 -23.28 32.98 -2.47
CA VAL A 566 -23.11 32.87 -1.01
C VAL A 566 -23.06 34.25 -0.36
N LEU A 567 -22.35 35.20 -0.98
CA LEU A 567 -22.14 36.55 -0.45
C LEU A 567 -23.18 37.56 -0.95
N ARG A 568 -24.28 37.12 -1.59
CA ARG A 568 -25.29 38.00 -2.23
C ARG A 568 -25.92 39.06 -1.34
N ASN A 569 -25.95 38.84 -0.03
CA ASN A 569 -26.55 39.76 0.95
C ASN A 569 -25.55 40.77 1.53
N ARG A 570 -24.27 40.74 1.10
CA ARG A 570 -23.25 41.71 1.54
C ARG A 570 -23.20 42.89 0.57
N GLU A 571 -23.12 44.10 1.13
CA GLU A 571 -23.16 45.34 0.36
C GLU A 571 -21.85 45.63 -0.41
N ASN A 572 -20.72 45.07 0.04
CA ASN A 572 -19.38 45.34 -0.49
C ASN A 572 -18.86 44.29 -1.48
N VAL A 573 -19.75 43.60 -2.20
CA VAL A 573 -19.39 42.52 -3.14
C VAL A 573 -19.46 42.99 -4.59
N VAL A 574 -18.47 42.58 -5.40
CA VAL A 574 -18.45 42.71 -6.85
C VAL A 574 -18.40 41.31 -7.46
N ARG A 575 -19.38 40.96 -8.29
CA ARG A 575 -19.51 39.66 -8.94
C ARG A 575 -19.09 39.76 -10.39
N ILE A 576 -18.10 38.95 -10.74
CA ILE A 576 -17.46 38.98 -12.05
C ILE A 576 -17.61 37.61 -12.70
N PHE A 577 -18.03 37.60 -13.96
CA PHE A 577 -18.03 36.41 -14.79
C PHE A 577 -16.98 36.52 -15.90
N ILE A 578 -16.10 35.52 -16.00
CA ILE A 578 -15.07 35.46 -17.03
C ILE A 578 -15.42 34.36 -18.04
N HIS A 579 -15.57 34.75 -19.30
CA HIS A 579 -15.83 33.86 -20.43
C HIS A 579 -14.80 34.08 -21.54
N ALA A 580 -14.75 33.17 -22.51
CA ALA A 580 -13.95 33.38 -23.72
C ALA A 580 -14.46 32.52 -24.90
N PRO A 581 -14.13 32.86 -26.15
CA PRO A 581 -14.48 32.04 -27.30
C PRO A 581 -13.97 30.60 -27.15
N LYS A 582 -14.78 29.63 -27.55
CA LYS A 582 -14.49 28.20 -27.39
C LYS A 582 -13.12 27.80 -27.98
N LEU A 583 -12.75 28.36 -29.13
CA LEU A 583 -11.45 28.11 -29.78
C LEU A 583 -10.27 28.58 -28.92
N TYR A 584 -10.39 29.76 -28.29
CA TYR A 584 -9.37 30.28 -27.38
C TYR A 584 -9.19 29.34 -26.18
N ARG A 585 -10.31 28.92 -25.58
CA ARG A 585 -10.32 28.06 -24.39
C ARG A 585 -9.71 26.69 -24.66
N VAL A 586 -10.02 26.07 -25.81
CA VAL A 586 -9.44 24.79 -26.21
C VAL A 586 -7.92 24.91 -26.36
N ARG A 587 -7.43 25.95 -27.07
CA ARG A 587 -6.00 26.20 -27.21
C ARG A 587 -5.30 26.33 -25.86
N LYS A 588 -5.90 27.08 -24.93
CA LYS A 588 -5.34 27.27 -23.59
C LYS A 588 -5.35 26.00 -22.73
N VAL A 589 -6.37 25.15 -22.85
CA VAL A 589 -6.39 23.85 -22.16
C VAL A 589 -5.29 22.94 -22.72
N MET A 590 -5.09 22.90 -24.04
CA MET A 590 -4.00 22.14 -24.67
C MET A 590 -2.62 22.62 -24.18
N GLU A 591 -2.39 23.94 -24.17
CA GLU A 591 -1.14 24.54 -23.66
C GLU A 591 -0.88 24.22 -22.18
N MET A 592 -1.92 24.17 -21.34
CA MET A 592 -1.77 23.95 -19.90
C MET A 592 -1.59 22.48 -19.51
N TYR A 593 -2.26 21.55 -20.19
CA TYR A 593 -2.33 20.14 -19.76
C TYR A 593 -1.64 19.17 -20.74
N GLY A 594 -1.20 19.64 -21.91
CA GLY A 594 -0.62 18.78 -22.96
C GLY A 594 -1.65 17.91 -23.67
N ASP A 595 -2.94 18.24 -23.52
CA ASP A 595 -4.07 17.49 -24.08
C ASP A 595 -4.16 17.63 -25.61
N THR A 596 -4.75 16.63 -26.27
CA THR A 596 -5.18 16.75 -27.67
C THR A 596 -6.41 17.68 -27.81
N GLU A 597 -6.69 18.19 -29.01
CA GLU A 597 -7.84 19.07 -29.24
C GLU A 597 -9.18 18.42 -28.84
N GLN A 598 -9.33 17.11 -29.07
CA GLN A 598 -10.53 16.38 -28.65
C GLN A 598 -10.64 16.23 -27.13
N GLU A 599 -9.53 15.94 -26.45
CA GLU A 599 -9.50 15.86 -24.99
C GLU A 599 -9.79 17.22 -24.35
N GLY A 600 -9.22 18.30 -24.89
CA GLY A 600 -9.48 19.66 -24.45
C GLY A 600 -10.95 20.06 -24.58
N LYS A 601 -11.61 19.72 -25.70
CA LYS A 601 -13.07 19.93 -25.88
C LYS A 601 -13.90 19.16 -24.86
N LYS A 602 -13.55 17.89 -24.59
CA LYS A 602 -14.23 17.06 -23.59
C LYS A 602 -14.03 17.59 -22.17
N SER A 603 -12.81 18.02 -21.84
CA SER A 603 -12.46 18.61 -20.55
C SER A 603 -13.27 19.88 -20.26
N ILE A 604 -13.36 20.78 -21.26
CA ILE A 604 -14.19 21.99 -21.19
C ILE A 604 -15.66 21.65 -20.92
N ALA A 605 -16.27 20.81 -21.78
CA ALA A 605 -17.69 20.48 -21.66
C ALA A 605 -18.02 19.87 -20.30
N ARG A 606 -17.16 18.97 -19.82
CA ARG A 606 -17.33 18.30 -18.53
C ARG A 606 -17.18 19.25 -17.35
N SER A 607 -16.18 20.13 -17.39
CA SER A 607 -15.87 21.07 -16.31
C SER A 607 -16.96 22.13 -16.16
N ASP A 608 -17.44 22.68 -17.28
CA ASP A 608 -18.50 23.68 -17.29
C ASP A 608 -19.84 23.07 -16.87
N ALA A 609 -20.20 21.88 -17.39
CA ALA A 609 -21.40 21.17 -16.96
C ALA A 609 -21.37 20.87 -15.44
N ALA A 610 -20.19 20.55 -14.90
CA ALA A 610 -20.03 20.35 -13.47
C ALA A 610 -20.21 21.64 -12.65
N ARG A 611 -19.67 22.77 -13.12
CA ARG A 611 -19.86 24.07 -12.48
C ARG A 611 -21.32 24.51 -12.54
N GLY A 612 -21.98 24.34 -13.68
CA GLY A 612 -23.39 24.65 -13.86
C GLY A 612 -24.30 23.85 -12.94
N SER A 613 -24.11 22.53 -12.87
CA SER A 613 -24.89 21.67 -11.97
C SER A 613 -24.70 22.06 -10.50
N TYR A 614 -23.44 22.29 -10.09
CA TYR A 614 -23.10 22.69 -8.73
C TYR A 614 -23.67 24.06 -8.35
N TYR A 615 -23.58 25.04 -9.25
CA TYR A 615 -24.14 26.36 -9.02
C TYR A 615 -25.67 26.29 -8.89
N LYS A 616 -26.35 25.58 -9.81
CA LYS A 616 -27.80 25.38 -9.77
C LYS A 616 -28.27 24.70 -8.49
N SER A 617 -27.52 23.73 -7.96
CA SER A 617 -27.87 23.08 -6.68
C SER A 617 -27.78 24.00 -5.46
N ILE A 618 -27.01 25.08 -5.54
CA ILE A 618 -26.80 26.02 -4.43
C ILE A 618 -27.68 27.25 -4.58
N SER A 619 -27.70 27.84 -5.77
CA SER A 619 -28.39 29.10 -6.03
C SER A 619 -29.81 28.92 -6.54
N GLY A 620 -30.15 27.76 -7.11
CA GLY A 620 -31.38 27.57 -7.90
C GLY A 620 -31.36 28.26 -9.27
N HIS A 621 -30.32 29.04 -9.60
CA HIS A 621 -30.21 29.83 -10.81
C HIS A 621 -29.28 29.18 -11.85
N GLU A 622 -29.38 29.63 -13.09
CA GLU A 622 -28.47 29.20 -14.15
C GLU A 622 -27.09 29.84 -14.00
N TRP A 623 -26.04 29.04 -14.23
CA TRP A 623 -24.67 29.50 -14.13
C TRP A 623 -24.25 30.20 -15.42
N GLY A 624 -23.70 31.40 -15.29
CA GLY A 624 -23.22 32.20 -16.42
C GLY A 624 -24.28 33.15 -17.00
N ASP A 625 -25.44 33.31 -16.36
CA ASP A 625 -26.39 34.38 -16.69
C ASP A 625 -25.76 35.76 -16.42
N PRO A 626 -25.52 36.60 -17.45
CA PRO A 626 -24.85 37.89 -17.30
C PRO A 626 -25.61 38.86 -16.39
N HIS A 627 -26.92 38.69 -16.18
CA HIS A 627 -27.71 39.55 -15.30
C HIS A 627 -27.41 39.33 -13.80
N GLN A 628 -26.66 38.28 -13.46
CA GLN A 628 -26.24 37.97 -12.08
C GLN A 628 -24.89 38.57 -11.70
N TYR A 629 -24.20 39.23 -12.64
CA TYR A 629 -22.83 39.74 -12.46
C TYR A 629 -22.76 41.24 -12.78
N GLU A 630 -22.07 42.02 -11.94
CA GLU A 630 -21.80 43.43 -12.21
C GLU A 630 -20.85 43.64 -13.40
N LEU A 631 -20.01 42.63 -13.69
CA LEU A 631 -19.06 42.69 -14.80
C LEU A 631 -18.89 41.31 -15.45
N SER A 632 -19.13 41.24 -16.76
CA SER A 632 -18.79 40.07 -17.58
C SER A 632 -17.66 40.43 -18.55
N VAL A 633 -16.57 39.65 -18.54
CA VAL A 633 -15.35 39.96 -19.30
C VAL A 633 -14.92 38.81 -20.18
N ASP A 634 -14.64 39.12 -21.44
CA ASP A 634 -14.00 38.20 -22.38
C ASP A 634 -12.48 38.15 -22.13
N SER A 635 -11.96 37.01 -21.68
CA SER A 635 -10.54 36.84 -21.35
C SER A 635 -9.63 36.62 -22.56
N SER A 636 -10.16 36.59 -23.79
CA SER A 636 -9.35 36.42 -25.00
C SER A 636 -8.37 37.56 -25.26
N ILE A 637 -8.58 38.73 -24.62
CA ILE A 637 -7.65 39.87 -24.62
C ILE A 637 -6.35 39.61 -23.84
N GLY A 638 -6.25 38.51 -23.10
CA GLY A 638 -5.09 38.12 -22.30
C GLY A 638 -5.27 38.39 -20.81
N PRO A 639 -4.71 37.55 -19.92
CA PRO A 639 -5.00 37.58 -18.49
C PRO A 639 -4.55 38.88 -17.80
N GLU A 640 -3.47 39.50 -18.24
CA GLU A 640 -2.97 40.78 -17.72
C GLU A 640 -3.95 41.92 -18.03
N LYS A 641 -4.36 42.06 -19.29
CA LYS A 641 -5.33 43.09 -19.72
C LYS A 641 -6.71 42.88 -19.10
N THR A 642 -7.14 41.62 -18.95
CA THR A 642 -8.39 41.30 -18.25
C THR A 642 -8.32 41.71 -16.78
N ALA A 643 -7.19 41.48 -16.10
CA ALA A 643 -7.01 41.90 -14.72
C ALA A 643 -7.01 43.44 -14.59
N GLU A 644 -6.32 44.16 -15.48
CA GLU A 644 -6.35 45.63 -15.52
C GLU A 644 -7.76 46.19 -15.71
N LEU A 645 -8.57 45.59 -16.59
CA LEU A 645 -9.96 45.97 -16.81
C LEU A 645 -10.79 45.78 -15.53
N ILE A 646 -10.63 44.63 -14.87
CA ILE A 646 -11.31 44.34 -13.60
C ILE A 646 -10.91 45.35 -12.52
N CYS A 647 -9.60 45.59 -12.34
CA CYS A 647 -9.10 46.57 -11.37
C CYS A 647 -9.57 48.00 -11.68
N GLY A 648 -9.60 48.38 -12.96
CA GLY A 648 -10.11 49.68 -13.41
C GLY A 648 -11.61 49.87 -13.17
N TYR A 649 -12.40 48.79 -13.28
CA TYR A 649 -13.81 48.80 -12.89
C TYR A 649 -13.97 48.97 -11.37
N ILE A 650 -13.20 48.21 -10.59
CA ILE A 650 -13.24 48.25 -9.12
C ILE A 650 -12.82 49.63 -8.58
N GLY A 651 -11.77 50.24 -9.13
CA GLY A 651 -11.27 51.54 -8.67
C GLY A 651 -12.18 52.74 -8.99
N ARG A 652 -13.28 52.54 -9.74
CA ARG A 652 -14.28 53.58 -10.07
C ARG A 652 -15.55 53.47 -9.21
N ARG A 653 -15.63 52.46 -8.34
CA ARG A 653 -16.72 52.18 -7.43
C ARG A 653 -16.28 52.53 -6.01
#